data_AF-A0AAJ1FJS6-F1
#
_entry.id   AF-A0AAJ1FJS6-F1
#
_cell.length_a   1.000
_cell.length_b   1.000
_cell.length_c   1.000
_cell.angle_alpha   90.00
_cell.angle_beta   90.00
_cell.angle_gamma   90.00
#
_symmetry.space_group_name_H-M   'P 1'
#
loop_
_entity.id
_entity.type
_entity.pdbx_description
1 polymer ?
#
loop_
_entity_poly.entity_id
_entity_poly.type
_entity_poly.pdbx_seq_one_letter_code
_entity_poly.pdbx_strand_id
1 'polypeptide(L)'
;MISPDKHNRMANAIRFLAMDAVEKANSGHPGMPMGCADVATVLFTRFLSFDPKNPLWPDRDRFVLSAGHGSMLLYALLYLTGYEDMTIEDIKQFRQMGAKTAGHPEYGHATGIETTTGPLGQGIANAVGMAIAEKKLSTEFGPDLQSHHTYALVGDGCLMEGISQEAISLAGHLKLNKLIVLWDNNGISIDGAISLADSTDQHARFRASGWNTLAVDGHNPEEIAAALETARKSDKPTMIACKTVIGFGAPNKAGTHKVHGSPLGAEEIAAARKALGWEEEPFVVPADVLDAWRLAGLRSTKTRKDWEERLASSDAEKRAEFTRRFAGDLPGSFDGAIDAYKKKLAETKPTVATRKASEDALEVINGVLTETVGGSADLTGSNNTKTSQTKSITPDDFSGRYIHYGIREHGMAAAMNGIALHGGLIPYSGGFLIFSDYCRPSIRLAALMGIRVIHVLTHDSIGLGEDGPTHQPVEQMAALRAIPNLLMFRPADATETAECWQVALENKHRPSGLALTRQNLIAARTEYEEKNLSAYGAYELVSASDAKVSIFASGSEVEIALKAQAALAAKGVPARVVSVPCFELFFEQPEAYRKAIIGNAPVKIGVEAAIRQGWDSIIGSDGIFIGMKSFGASGPYKELYQHFGITPEAVVTAAEAKLA
;
A
#
# COMPACT_ATOMS: atom_id res chain seq x y z
N MET A 1 15.66 36.67 2.45
CA MET A 1 16.63 35.60 2.14
C MET A 1 17.42 35.28 3.39
N ILE A 2 17.65 34.00 3.66
CA ILE A 2 18.53 33.54 4.76
C ILE A 2 19.97 33.85 4.32
N SER A 3 20.82 34.38 5.20
CA SER A 3 22.23 34.60 4.84
C SER A 3 22.94 33.25 4.60
N PRO A 4 23.98 33.19 3.76
CA PRO A 4 24.73 31.94 3.52
C PRO A 4 25.22 31.29 4.82
N ASP A 5 25.73 32.10 5.77
CA ASP A 5 26.16 31.63 7.09
C ASP A 5 25.01 30.98 7.88
N LYS A 6 23.85 31.63 7.94
CA LYS A 6 22.68 31.11 8.63
C LYS A 6 22.15 29.84 7.97
N HIS A 7 22.15 29.77 6.63
CA HIS A 7 21.78 28.55 5.89
C HIS A 7 22.71 27.39 6.26
N ASN A 8 24.02 27.61 6.22
CA ASN A 8 25.02 26.58 6.55
C ASN A 8 24.83 26.06 7.97
N ARG A 9 24.61 26.94 8.95
CA ARG A 9 24.35 26.54 10.34
C ARG A 9 23.04 25.76 10.49
N MET A 10 21.98 26.13 9.77
CA MET A 10 20.72 25.38 9.73
C MET A 10 20.87 23.99 9.12
N ALA A 11 21.57 23.86 7.98
CA ALA A 11 21.87 22.57 7.37
C ALA A 11 22.76 21.71 8.28
N ASN A 12 23.76 22.32 8.93
CA ASN A 12 24.62 21.63 9.88
C ASN A 12 23.85 21.05 11.08
N ALA A 13 22.82 21.71 11.59
CA ALA A 13 21.98 21.13 12.65
C ALA A 13 21.40 19.76 12.25
N ILE A 14 20.99 19.58 10.99
CA ILE A 14 20.56 18.28 10.46
C ILE A 14 21.72 17.28 10.49
N ARG A 15 22.89 17.67 9.97
CA ARG A 15 24.09 16.80 9.90
C ARG A 15 24.48 16.28 11.27
N PHE A 16 24.58 17.18 12.25
CA PHE A 16 25.02 16.87 13.61
C PHE A 16 23.98 16.02 14.35
N LEU A 17 22.68 16.35 14.28
CA LEU A 17 21.63 15.51 14.85
C LEU A 17 21.64 14.09 14.25
N ALA A 18 21.82 13.98 12.92
CA ALA A 18 21.83 12.69 12.24
C ALA A 18 23.01 11.82 12.67
N MET A 19 24.24 12.34 12.62
CA MET A 19 25.42 11.57 13.00
C MET A 19 25.44 11.23 14.50
N ASP A 20 24.98 12.14 15.39
CA ASP A 20 24.93 11.90 16.83
C ASP A 20 23.91 10.82 17.21
N ALA A 21 22.72 10.85 16.59
CA ALA A 21 21.70 9.83 16.81
C ALA A 21 22.17 8.44 16.31
N VAL A 22 22.81 8.40 15.14
CA VAL A 22 23.39 7.16 14.60
C VAL A 22 24.51 6.62 15.49
N GLU A 23 25.39 7.51 15.99
CA GLU A 23 26.47 7.13 16.90
C GLU A 23 25.93 6.58 18.22
N LYS A 24 24.96 7.27 18.83
CA LYS A 24 24.34 6.83 20.08
C LYS A 24 23.64 5.48 19.92
N ALA A 25 22.96 5.26 18.80
CA ALA A 25 22.30 3.99 18.49
C ALA A 25 23.29 2.88 18.11
N ASN A 26 24.56 3.22 17.83
CA ASN A 26 25.56 2.37 17.20
C ASN A 26 25.00 1.66 15.93
N SER A 27 24.12 2.36 15.20
CA SER A 27 23.35 1.82 14.09
C SER A 27 22.72 2.93 13.27
N GLY A 28 22.79 2.84 11.93
CA GLY A 28 22.08 3.75 11.03
C GLY A 28 22.94 4.31 9.91
N HIS A 29 22.38 5.30 9.20
CA HIS A 29 22.90 5.81 7.94
C HIS A 29 23.14 7.32 8.02
N PRO A 30 24.36 7.78 8.35
CA PRO A 30 24.66 9.20 8.48
C PRO A 30 24.92 9.87 7.12
N GLY A 31 25.38 9.13 6.12
CA GLY A 31 25.87 9.67 4.86
C GLY A 31 24.87 10.47 4.05
N MET A 32 23.69 9.90 3.75
CA MET A 32 22.66 10.60 2.97
C MET A 32 22.11 11.82 3.73
N PRO A 33 21.74 11.73 5.03
CA PRO A 33 21.33 12.92 5.79
C PRO A 33 22.35 14.06 5.75
N MET A 34 23.64 13.73 5.82
CA MET A 34 24.72 14.73 5.76
C MET A 34 24.85 15.37 4.36
N GLY A 35 24.76 14.57 3.30
CA GLY A 35 24.83 15.04 1.91
C GLY A 35 23.61 15.88 1.50
N CYS A 36 22.41 15.46 1.88
CA CYS A 36 21.15 16.10 1.49
C CYS A 36 20.71 17.25 2.41
N ALA A 37 21.46 17.59 3.46
CA ALA A 37 21.05 18.60 4.42
C ALA A 37 20.78 19.98 3.79
N ASP A 38 21.57 20.40 2.79
CA ASP A 38 21.35 21.67 2.08
C ASP A 38 20.06 21.64 1.25
N VAL A 39 19.87 20.57 0.47
CA VAL A 39 18.66 20.32 -0.33
C VAL A 39 17.41 20.36 0.54
N ALA A 40 17.42 19.63 1.66
CA ALA A 40 16.31 19.60 2.61
C ALA A 40 16.09 20.97 3.28
N THR A 41 17.15 21.68 3.63
CA THR A 41 17.05 23.01 4.23
C THR A 41 16.36 23.98 3.28
N VAL A 42 16.75 24.02 2.01
CA VAL A 42 16.06 24.86 1.01
C VAL A 42 14.59 24.46 0.88
N LEU A 43 14.32 23.16 0.70
CA LEU A 43 12.96 22.64 0.50
C LEU A 43 12.01 23.00 1.67
N PHE A 44 12.40 22.69 2.90
CA PHE A 44 11.55 22.89 4.08
C PHE A 44 11.42 24.36 4.49
N THR A 45 12.46 25.17 4.29
CA THR A 45 12.46 26.58 4.74
C THR A 45 11.90 27.56 3.70
N ARG A 46 11.78 27.17 2.43
CA ARG A 46 11.34 28.08 1.36
C ARG A 46 10.13 27.57 0.57
N PHE A 47 9.95 26.26 0.41
CA PHE A 47 9.02 25.72 -0.60
C PHE A 47 7.83 24.96 -0.03
N LEU A 48 8.06 23.99 0.86
CA LEU A 48 6.99 23.16 1.41
C LEU A 48 5.95 23.99 2.15
N SER A 49 4.68 23.69 1.91
CA SER A 49 3.54 24.22 2.64
C SER A 49 3.08 23.19 3.68
N PHE A 50 3.41 23.38 4.95
CA PHE A 50 3.05 22.46 6.03
C PHE A 50 2.89 23.24 7.34
N ASP A 51 2.12 22.71 8.28
CA ASP A 51 1.99 23.27 9.62
C ASP A 51 2.29 22.17 10.65
N PRO A 52 3.42 22.23 11.37
CA PRO A 52 3.82 21.19 12.32
C PRO A 52 2.87 21.08 13.52
N LYS A 53 2.05 22.12 13.78
CA LYS A 53 1.00 22.08 14.81
C LYS A 53 -0.32 21.51 14.31
N ASN A 54 -0.48 21.40 12.99
CA ASN A 54 -1.64 20.81 12.33
C ASN A 54 -1.17 19.91 11.17
N PRO A 55 -0.39 18.86 11.48
CA PRO A 55 0.36 18.10 10.49
C PRO A 55 -0.52 17.27 9.55
N LEU A 56 -1.79 17.07 9.92
CA LEU A 56 -2.78 16.36 9.10
C LEU A 56 -3.64 17.29 8.24
N TRP A 57 -3.28 18.57 8.12
CA TRP A 57 -3.94 19.51 7.20
C TRP A 57 -4.04 18.90 5.78
N PRO A 58 -5.26 18.71 5.22
CA PRO A 58 -5.45 18.03 3.95
C PRO A 58 -4.68 18.61 2.77
N ASP A 59 -4.53 19.94 2.71
CA ASP A 59 -3.93 20.67 1.59
C ASP A 59 -2.44 21.03 1.81
N ARG A 60 -1.77 20.33 2.74
CA ARG A 60 -0.31 20.47 2.91
C ARG A 60 0.44 19.88 1.70
N ASP A 61 1.62 20.38 1.39
CA ASP A 61 2.53 19.67 0.50
C ASP A 61 2.93 18.33 1.12
N ARG A 62 3.01 17.27 0.32
CA ARG A 62 3.46 15.94 0.77
C ARG A 62 4.96 15.81 0.57
N PHE A 63 5.68 15.27 1.55
CA PHE A 63 7.10 14.94 1.44
C PHE A 63 7.33 13.45 1.70
N VAL A 64 7.89 12.75 0.72
CA VAL A 64 8.22 11.32 0.80
C VAL A 64 9.73 11.12 0.76
N LEU A 65 10.27 10.54 1.83
CA LEU A 65 11.65 10.08 1.87
C LEU A 65 11.74 8.66 1.27
N SER A 66 11.86 8.55 -0.04
CA SER A 66 11.94 7.25 -0.72
C SER A 66 13.23 6.50 -0.38
N ALA A 67 14.34 7.23 -0.22
CA ALA A 67 15.58 6.70 0.35
C ALA A 67 15.48 6.57 1.89
N GLY A 68 14.54 5.72 2.35
CA GLY A 68 14.15 5.64 3.76
C GLY A 68 15.27 5.29 4.74
N HIS A 69 16.40 4.74 4.28
CA HIS A 69 17.52 4.42 5.15
C HIS A 69 18.11 5.66 5.84
N GLY A 70 18.07 6.83 5.19
CA GLY A 70 18.45 8.11 5.80
C GLY A 70 17.33 8.77 6.61
N SER A 71 16.56 7.96 7.33
CA SER A 71 15.44 8.37 8.18
C SER A 71 15.75 9.50 9.15
N MET A 72 16.99 9.58 9.65
CA MET A 72 17.44 10.67 10.51
C MET A 72 17.36 12.06 9.85
N LEU A 73 17.40 12.17 8.53
CA LEU A 73 17.12 13.43 7.83
C LEU A 73 15.70 13.90 8.14
N LEU A 74 14.71 13.02 7.95
CA LEU A 74 13.31 13.33 8.20
C LEU A 74 13.07 13.61 9.69
N TYR A 75 13.59 12.77 10.59
CA TYR A 75 13.39 12.97 12.03
C TYR A 75 14.00 14.28 12.52
N ALA A 76 15.21 14.63 12.07
CA ALA A 76 15.81 15.92 12.38
C ALA A 76 14.95 17.07 11.86
N LEU A 77 14.42 17.00 10.64
CA LEU A 77 13.51 18.02 10.09
C LEU A 77 12.22 18.15 10.90
N LEU A 78 11.60 17.04 11.31
CA LEU A 78 10.39 17.06 12.16
C LEU A 78 10.69 17.71 13.52
N TYR A 79 11.80 17.31 14.16
CA TYR A 79 12.25 17.93 15.40
C TYR A 79 12.55 19.41 15.21
N LEU A 80 13.25 19.84 14.16
CA LEU A 80 13.71 21.21 13.91
C LEU A 80 12.60 22.14 13.44
N THR A 81 11.60 21.64 12.72
CA THR A 81 10.46 22.47 12.28
C THR A 81 9.37 22.60 13.34
N GLY A 82 9.36 21.72 14.35
CA GLY A 82 8.57 21.91 15.58
C GLY A 82 7.33 21.04 15.65
N TYR A 83 7.37 19.84 15.07
CA TYR A 83 6.33 18.83 15.27
C TYR A 83 6.28 18.45 16.75
N GLU A 84 5.10 18.53 17.35
CA GLU A 84 4.92 18.33 18.80
C GLU A 84 5.23 16.90 19.25
N ASP A 85 5.05 15.93 18.34
CA ASP A 85 5.28 14.51 18.57
C ASP A 85 6.72 14.05 18.24
N MET A 86 7.62 14.96 17.90
CA MET A 86 9.04 14.70 17.65
C MET A 86 9.94 15.61 18.51
N THR A 87 10.35 15.10 19.67
CA THR A 87 11.21 15.82 20.62
C THR A 87 12.68 15.45 20.45
N ILE A 88 13.58 16.20 21.11
CA ILE A 88 15.01 15.82 21.13
C ILE A 88 15.24 14.48 21.84
N GLU A 89 14.38 14.11 22.78
CA GLU A 89 14.45 12.80 23.44
C GLU A 89 14.05 11.69 22.48
N ASP A 90 13.07 11.90 21.59
CA ASP A 90 12.75 10.95 20.52
C ASP A 90 13.94 10.77 19.56
N ILE A 91 14.65 11.85 19.20
CA ILE A 91 15.88 11.77 18.39
C ILE A 91 16.96 10.93 19.09
N LYS A 92 17.14 11.13 20.39
CA LYS A 92 18.06 10.33 21.22
C LYS A 92 17.65 8.85 21.30
N GLN A 93 16.40 8.49 21.04
CA GLN A 93 15.90 7.11 21.03
C GLN A 93 15.87 6.46 19.64
N PHE A 94 16.58 7.03 18.66
CA PHE A 94 16.69 6.46 17.32
C PHE A 94 17.04 4.96 17.36
N ARG A 95 16.27 4.15 16.63
CA ARG A 95 16.40 2.69 16.52
C ARG A 95 16.24 1.90 17.82
N GLN A 96 15.67 2.50 18.87
CA GLN A 96 15.40 1.79 20.13
C GLN A 96 14.01 1.17 20.13
N MET A 97 13.82 0.11 20.92
CA MET A 97 12.54 -0.60 21.02
C MET A 97 11.44 0.34 21.53
N GLY A 98 10.31 0.40 20.81
CA GLY A 98 9.18 1.27 21.15
C GLY A 98 9.35 2.74 20.82
N ALA A 99 10.49 3.14 20.23
CA ALA A 99 10.71 4.51 19.79
C ALA A 99 9.94 4.83 18.50
N LYS A 100 9.47 6.08 18.38
CA LYS A 100 8.87 6.60 17.14
C LYS A 100 9.89 6.72 16.00
N THR A 101 11.15 6.99 16.36
CA THR A 101 12.29 7.16 15.47
C THR A 101 12.86 5.80 15.04
N ALA A 102 12.05 5.04 14.31
CA ALA A 102 12.39 3.72 13.80
C ALA A 102 13.56 3.77 12.78
N GLY A 103 14.17 2.63 12.47
CA GLY A 103 15.32 2.57 11.57
C GLY A 103 15.05 3.09 10.15
N HIS A 104 13.80 3.01 9.70
CA HIS A 104 13.25 3.62 8.50
C HIS A 104 11.95 4.36 8.88
N PRO A 105 11.47 5.35 8.10
CA PRO A 105 10.23 6.06 8.41
C PRO A 105 9.05 5.10 8.39
N GLU A 106 8.22 5.14 9.43
CA GLU A 106 7.03 4.31 9.56
C GLU A 106 5.79 5.21 9.72
N TYR A 107 4.84 5.08 8.80
CA TYR A 107 3.55 5.77 8.86
C TYR A 107 2.84 5.46 10.18
N GLY A 108 2.25 6.49 10.80
CA GLY A 108 1.53 6.36 12.08
C GLY A 108 2.40 6.46 13.34
N HIS A 109 3.74 6.36 13.23
CA HIS A 109 4.63 6.53 14.39
C HIS A 109 4.90 7.99 14.74
N ALA A 110 4.91 8.87 13.74
CA ALA A 110 4.91 10.32 13.89
C ALA A 110 4.10 10.96 12.75
N THR A 111 3.38 12.02 13.06
CA THR A 111 2.40 12.68 12.17
C THR A 111 3.02 13.32 10.93
N GLY A 112 4.32 13.62 10.94
CA GLY A 112 5.05 14.13 9.77
C GLY A 112 5.57 13.06 8.80
N ILE A 113 5.26 11.78 9.03
CA ILE A 113 5.67 10.68 8.16
C ILE A 113 4.50 10.31 7.24
N GLU A 114 4.60 10.68 5.96
CA GLU A 114 3.52 10.49 4.97
C GLU A 114 3.31 9.03 4.55
N THR A 115 4.37 8.22 4.55
CA THR A 115 4.34 6.81 4.14
C THR A 115 5.49 6.06 4.77
N THR A 116 5.29 4.76 5.02
CA THR A 116 6.40 3.86 5.37
C THR A 116 7.30 3.65 4.15
N THR A 117 8.60 3.79 4.33
CA THR A 117 9.62 3.51 3.30
C THR A 117 10.75 2.66 3.89
N GLY A 118 11.76 2.34 3.07
CA GLY A 118 12.84 1.44 3.44
C GLY A 118 13.13 0.48 2.29
N PRO A 119 12.15 -0.36 1.88
CA PRO A 119 12.22 -1.03 0.59
C PRO A 119 12.32 0.02 -0.53
N LEU A 120 13.43 0.00 -1.25
CA LEU A 120 13.79 1.04 -2.21
C LEU A 120 12.79 1.07 -3.38
N GLY A 121 12.59 2.24 -3.97
CA GLY A 121 11.65 2.45 -5.09
C GLY A 121 10.18 2.58 -4.69
N GLN A 122 9.77 2.11 -3.50
CA GLN A 122 8.37 2.21 -3.05
C GLN A 122 7.93 3.67 -2.87
N GLY A 123 8.75 4.48 -2.16
CA GLY A 123 8.39 5.87 -1.86
C GLY A 123 8.11 6.74 -3.09
N ILE A 124 8.89 6.60 -4.17
CA ILE A 124 8.60 7.33 -5.42
C ILE A 124 7.27 6.89 -6.03
N ALA A 125 6.92 5.60 -5.97
CA ALA A 125 5.64 5.10 -6.46
C ALA A 125 4.45 5.52 -5.57
N ASN A 126 4.63 5.56 -4.24
CA ASN A 126 3.67 6.19 -3.33
C ASN A 126 3.46 7.68 -3.66
N ALA A 127 4.53 8.42 -3.94
CA ALA A 127 4.43 9.84 -4.32
C ALA A 127 3.65 10.05 -5.63
N VAL A 128 3.76 9.13 -6.60
CA VAL A 128 2.90 9.12 -7.80
C VAL A 128 1.43 8.97 -7.40
N GLY A 129 1.12 8.05 -6.49
CA GLY A 129 -0.23 7.89 -5.95
C GLY A 129 -0.79 9.14 -5.28
N MET A 130 0.02 9.80 -4.44
CA MET A 130 -0.36 11.05 -3.76
C MET A 130 -0.62 12.18 -4.77
N ALA A 131 0.18 12.29 -5.83
CA ALA A 131 -0.02 13.28 -6.89
C ALA A 131 -1.25 12.99 -7.77
N ILE A 132 -1.59 11.71 -7.98
CA ILE A 132 -2.87 11.32 -8.63
C ILE A 132 -4.06 11.76 -7.76
N ALA A 133 -3.98 11.49 -6.44
CA ALA A 133 -5.03 11.85 -5.50
C ALA A 133 -5.26 13.36 -5.43
N GLU A 134 -4.19 14.16 -5.36
CA GLU A 134 -4.27 15.61 -5.40
C GLU A 134 -4.97 16.11 -6.66
N LYS A 135 -4.54 15.67 -7.85
CA LYS A 135 -5.12 16.14 -9.12
C LYS A 135 -6.58 15.72 -9.26
N LYS A 136 -6.95 14.52 -8.78
CA LYS A 136 -8.34 14.04 -8.76
C LYS A 136 -9.21 14.88 -7.84
N LEU A 137 -8.77 15.12 -6.61
CA LEU A 137 -9.52 15.86 -5.60
C LEU A 137 -9.55 17.36 -5.91
N SER A 138 -8.50 17.93 -6.50
CA SER A 138 -8.48 19.28 -7.06
C SER A 138 -9.50 19.45 -8.18
N THR A 139 -9.63 18.46 -9.07
CA THR A 139 -10.66 18.47 -10.12
C THR A 139 -12.09 18.43 -9.54
N GLU A 140 -12.28 17.72 -8.43
CA GLU A 140 -13.60 17.48 -7.83
C GLU A 140 -14.03 18.58 -6.84
N PHE A 141 -13.15 18.95 -5.91
CA PHE A 141 -13.41 19.94 -4.87
C PHE A 141 -12.87 21.34 -5.23
N GLY A 142 -12.17 21.47 -6.35
CA GLY A 142 -11.58 22.74 -6.78
C GLY A 142 -10.23 23.06 -6.13
N PRO A 143 -9.42 23.92 -6.78
CA PRO A 143 -8.08 24.26 -6.33
C PRO A 143 -8.04 25.05 -5.02
N ASP A 144 -9.16 25.64 -4.60
CA ASP A 144 -9.25 26.39 -3.34
C ASP A 144 -9.13 25.48 -2.11
N LEU A 145 -9.54 24.22 -2.24
CA LEU A 145 -9.52 23.22 -1.17
C LEU A 145 -8.43 22.17 -1.35
N GLN A 146 -8.00 21.89 -2.58
CA GLN A 146 -6.97 20.90 -2.91
C GLN A 146 -6.09 21.43 -4.03
N SER A 147 -4.91 21.94 -3.69
CA SER A 147 -3.89 22.41 -4.61
C SER A 147 -2.51 22.43 -3.95
N HIS A 148 -1.89 21.27 -3.84
CA HIS A 148 -0.58 21.12 -3.23
C HIS A 148 0.38 20.31 -4.08
N HIS A 149 1.67 20.37 -3.76
CA HIS A 149 2.72 19.60 -4.41
C HIS A 149 2.99 18.30 -3.65
N THR A 150 3.61 17.36 -4.37
CA THR A 150 4.21 16.16 -3.79
C THR A 150 5.69 16.15 -4.12
N TYR A 151 6.53 16.05 -3.10
CA TYR A 151 7.98 15.99 -3.23
C TYR A 151 8.48 14.62 -2.80
N ALA A 152 9.39 14.02 -3.57
CA ALA A 152 10.05 12.77 -3.21
C ALA A 152 11.56 12.93 -3.25
N LEU A 153 12.25 12.65 -2.13
CA LEU A 153 13.70 12.52 -2.10
C LEU A 153 14.09 11.06 -2.36
N VAL A 154 14.77 10.82 -3.47
CA VAL A 154 15.19 9.49 -3.95
C VAL A 154 16.71 9.41 -4.00
N GLY A 155 17.26 8.21 -3.84
CA GLY A 155 18.68 7.93 -4.09
C GLY A 155 18.86 6.97 -5.25
N ASP A 156 20.11 6.66 -5.58
CA ASP A 156 20.48 5.77 -6.69
C ASP A 156 19.78 4.40 -6.60
N GLY A 157 19.76 3.79 -5.40
CA GLY A 157 19.09 2.52 -5.19
C GLY A 157 17.58 2.54 -5.49
N CYS A 158 16.90 3.67 -5.27
CA CYS A 158 15.49 3.80 -5.68
C CYS A 158 15.35 3.80 -7.21
N LEU A 159 16.31 4.37 -7.93
CA LEU A 159 16.26 4.51 -9.39
C LEU A 159 16.75 3.26 -10.13
N MET A 160 17.48 2.36 -9.47
CA MET A 160 17.82 1.03 -9.98
C MET A 160 16.65 0.04 -9.90
N GLU A 161 15.74 0.21 -8.93
CA GLU A 161 14.58 -0.66 -8.76
C GLU A 161 13.58 -0.52 -9.91
N GLY A 162 13.12 -1.66 -10.44
CA GLY A 162 12.21 -1.72 -11.60
C GLY A 162 10.88 -0.99 -11.38
N ILE A 163 10.37 -1.00 -10.13
CA ILE A 163 9.16 -0.27 -9.75
C ILE A 163 9.28 1.24 -10.00
N SER A 164 10.50 1.81 -9.95
CA SER A 164 10.69 3.23 -10.26
C SER A 164 10.40 3.52 -11.73
N GLN A 165 10.73 2.60 -12.64
CA GLN A 165 10.42 2.75 -14.06
C GLN A 165 8.91 2.69 -14.32
N GLU A 166 8.22 1.77 -13.65
CA GLU A 166 6.76 1.69 -13.68
C GLU A 166 6.14 3.02 -13.23
N ALA A 167 6.57 3.53 -12.07
CA ALA A 167 6.06 4.76 -11.47
C ALA A 167 6.32 5.99 -12.35
N ILE A 168 7.55 6.20 -12.84
CA ILE A 168 7.86 7.40 -13.64
C ILE A 168 7.16 7.37 -14.99
N SER A 169 7.00 6.21 -15.61
CA SER A 169 6.28 6.13 -16.89
C SER A 169 4.79 6.43 -16.72
N LEU A 170 4.17 5.99 -15.62
CA LEU A 170 2.77 6.34 -15.30
C LEU A 170 2.63 7.84 -15.00
N ALA A 171 3.50 8.40 -14.17
CA ALA A 171 3.44 9.80 -13.78
C ALA A 171 3.63 10.77 -14.96
N GLY A 172 4.58 10.45 -15.85
CA GLY A 172 4.80 11.25 -17.06
C GLY A 172 3.66 11.09 -18.06
N HIS A 173 3.11 9.88 -18.22
CA HIS A 173 1.89 9.66 -19.01
C HIS A 173 0.74 10.54 -18.52
N LEU A 174 0.46 10.54 -17.21
CA LEU A 174 -0.64 11.29 -16.59
C LEU A 174 -0.38 12.79 -16.41
N LYS A 175 0.79 13.30 -16.85
CA LYS A 175 1.20 14.71 -16.71
C LYS A 175 1.00 15.22 -15.27
N LEU A 176 1.56 14.51 -14.29
CA LEU A 176 1.47 14.86 -12.87
C LEU A 176 2.39 16.03 -12.52
N ASN A 177 2.03 17.23 -12.95
CA ASN A 177 2.90 18.40 -12.94
C ASN A 177 3.26 18.96 -11.56
N LYS A 178 2.52 18.56 -10.52
CA LYS A 178 2.84 18.90 -9.12
C LYS A 178 3.69 17.84 -8.39
N LEU A 179 4.18 16.83 -9.11
CA LEU A 179 5.16 15.86 -8.61
C LEU A 179 6.58 16.32 -8.92
N ILE A 180 7.37 16.52 -7.87
CA ILE A 180 8.78 16.94 -7.96
C ILE A 180 9.66 15.89 -7.26
N VAL A 181 10.55 15.27 -8.03
CA VAL A 181 11.50 14.28 -7.52
C VAL A 181 12.86 14.95 -7.35
N LEU A 182 13.41 14.93 -6.14
CA LEU A 182 14.78 15.32 -5.87
C LEU A 182 15.63 14.04 -5.83
N TRP A 183 16.55 13.88 -6.77
CA TRP A 183 17.47 12.75 -6.79
C TRP A 183 18.79 13.16 -6.14
N ASP A 184 19.12 12.50 -5.03
CA ASP A 184 20.44 12.55 -4.41
C ASP A 184 21.46 11.84 -5.31
N ASN A 185 22.04 12.58 -6.26
CA ASN A 185 23.01 12.08 -7.23
C ASN A 185 24.41 12.09 -6.62
N ASN A 186 24.62 11.29 -5.59
CA ASN A 186 25.88 11.25 -4.85
C ASN A 186 26.91 10.28 -5.46
N GLY A 187 26.46 9.32 -6.28
CA GLY A 187 27.32 8.38 -7.00
C GLY A 187 27.82 7.19 -6.18
N ILE A 188 27.22 6.93 -5.01
CA ILE A 188 27.61 5.88 -4.07
C ILE A 188 26.40 4.99 -3.70
N SER A 189 26.60 3.68 -3.74
CA SER A 189 25.73 2.67 -3.14
C SER A 189 26.44 1.96 -1.98
N ILE A 190 25.82 0.92 -1.41
CA ILE A 190 26.42 0.12 -0.32
C ILE A 190 27.76 -0.50 -0.75
N ASP A 191 27.82 -1.05 -1.97
CA ASP A 191 29.00 -1.79 -2.44
C ASP A 191 30.15 -0.87 -2.91
N GLY A 192 29.90 0.44 -3.08
CA GLY A 192 30.91 1.36 -3.58
C GLY A 192 30.35 2.41 -4.53
N ALA A 193 31.14 2.77 -5.54
CA ALA A 193 30.67 3.65 -6.61
C ALA A 193 29.54 2.99 -7.41
N ILE A 194 28.53 3.78 -7.81
CA ILE A 194 27.40 3.26 -8.59
C ILE A 194 27.84 2.61 -9.91
N SER A 195 28.96 3.05 -10.48
CA SER A 195 29.53 2.53 -11.74
C SER A 195 29.95 1.06 -11.67
N LEU A 196 29.95 0.45 -10.47
CA LEU A 196 30.15 -0.98 -10.32
C LEU A 196 28.98 -1.82 -10.87
N ALA A 197 27.75 -1.27 -10.87
CA ALA A 197 26.54 -2.02 -11.21
C ALA A 197 25.51 -1.26 -12.06
N ASP A 198 25.61 0.06 -12.18
CA ASP A 198 24.72 0.89 -13.00
C ASP A 198 25.50 1.86 -13.88
N SER A 199 24.96 2.12 -15.07
CA SER A 199 25.49 3.08 -16.04
C SER A 199 24.36 3.84 -16.75
N THR A 200 23.16 3.81 -16.17
CA THR A 200 21.95 4.41 -16.74
C THR A 200 22.02 5.93 -16.73
N ASP A 201 21.81 6.57 -17.89
CA ASP A 201 21.54 8.00 -17.95
C ASP A 201 20.12 8.27 -17.42
N GLN A 202 20.05 8.60 -16.12
CA GLN A 202 18.79 8.88 -15.44
C GLN A 202 18.07 10.10 -16.04
N HIS A 203 18.80 11.11 -16.50
CA HIS A 203 18.18 12.25 -17.17
C HIS A 203 17.49 11.83 -18.47
N ALA A 204 18.15 11.03 -19.30
CA ALA A 204 17.56 10.51 -20.54
C ALA A 204 16.36 9.60 -20.25
N ARG A 205 16.46 8.71 -19.26
CA ARG A 205 15.37 7.80 -18.85
C ARG A 205 14.11 8.55 -18.42
N PHE A 206 14.26 9.60 -17.60
CA PHE A 206 13.14 10.44 -17.17
C PHE A 206 12.54 11.24 -18.34
N ARG A 207 13.37 11.87 -19.19
CA ARG A 207 12.88 12.58 -20.39
C ARG A 207 12.12 11.66 -21.33
N ALA A 208 12.62 10.44 -21.57
CA ALA A 208 11.93 9.43 -22.37
C ALA A 208 10.57 9.03 -21.77
N SER A 209 10.43 9.13 -20.45
CA SER A 209 9.18 8.89 -19.73
C SER A 209 8.27 10.12 -19.62
N GLY A 210 8.58 11.24 -20.30
CA GLY A 210 7.73 12.43 -20.34
C GLY A 210 7.97 13.45 -19.22
N TRP A 211 9.13 13.40 -18.54
CA TRP A 211 9.48 14.30 -17.45
C TRP A 211 10.34 15.48 -17.90
N ASN A 212 10.26 16.57 -17.13
CA ASN A 212 11.30 17.59 -17.13
C ASN A 212 12.46 17.16 -16.24
N THR A 213 13.69 17.49 -16.63
CA THR A 213 14.89 17.13 -15.88
C THR A 213 15.79 18.34 -15.69
N LEU A 214 16.17 18.64 -14.44
CA LEU A 214 17.07 19.71 -14.04
C LEU A 214 18.28 19.12 -13.31
N ALA A 215 19.40 19.83 -13.27
CA ALA A 215 20.57 19.46 -12.48
C ALA A 215 21.07 20.69 -11.73
N VAL A 216 21.55 20.49 -10.49
CA VAL A 216 22.06 21.55 -9.61
C VAL A 216 23.25 21.04 -8.81
N ASP A 217 24.12 21.94 -8.37
CA ASP A 217 24.98 21.66 -7.21
C ASP A 217 24.09 21.52 -5.96
N GLY A 218 24.06 20.32 -5.38
CA GLY A 218 23.27 19.99 -4.20
C GLY A 218 23.76 20.65 -2.91
N HIS A 219 24.86 21.40 -2.96
CA HIS A 219 25.37 22.24 -1.87
C HIS A 219 25.23 23.74 -2.14
N ASN A 220 24.65 24.14 -3.29
CA ASN A 220 24.38 25.53 -3.62
C ASN A 220 22.89 25.88 -3.38
N PRO A 221 22.54 26.58 -2.29
CA PRO A 221 21.15 26.84 -1.93
C PRO A 221 20.38 27.68 -2.95
N GLU A 222 21.04 28.54 -3.71
CA GLU A 222 20.37 29.37 -4.73
C GLU A 222 20.10 28.60 -6.01
N GLU A 223 20.98 27.68 -6.43
CA GLU A 223 20.69 26.78 -7.55
C GLU A 223 19.52 25.83 -7.23
N ILE A 224 19.52 25.24 -6.03
CA ILE A 224 18.43 24.36 -5.57
C ILE A 224 17.10 25.13 -5.58
N ALA A 225 17.08 26.35 -5.05
CA ALA A 225 15.89 27.17 -5.02
C ALA A 225 15.39 27.55 -6.42
N ALA A 226 16.28 27.99 -7.31
CA ALA A 226 15.94 28.30 -8.69
C ALA A 226 15.33 27.08 -9.42
N ALA A 227 15.91 25.89 -9.22
CA ALA A 227 15.38 24.66 -9.81
C ALA A 227 13.99 24.29 -9.26
N LEU A 228 13.76 24.45 -7.96
CA LEU A 228 12.44 24.22 -7.35
C LEU A 228 11.39 25.24 -7.84
N GLU A 229 11.77 26.50 -8.01
CA GLU A 229 10.90 27.53 -8.60
C GLU A 229 10.52 27.20 -10.05
N THR A 230 11.47 26.71 -10.84
CA THR A 230 11.22 26.24 -12.21
C THR A 230 10.32 25.01 -12.22
N ALA A 231 10.59 24.02 -11.35
CA ALA A 231 9.81 22.79 -11.27
C ALA A 231 8.33 23.05 -10.93
N ARG A 232 8.03 23.94 -9.97
CA ARG A 232 6.65 24.32 -9.59
C ARG A 232 5.84 25.01 -10.69
N LYS A 233 6.50 25.52 -11.73
CA LYS A 233 5.86 26.17 -12.89
C LYS A 233 5.69 25.23 -14.09
N SER A 234 6.12 23.97 -13.95
CA SER A 234 6.06 23.01 -15.04
C SER A 234 4.63 22.52 -15.30
N ASP A 235 4.37 22.13 -16.56
CA ASP A 235 3.22 21.37 -17.03
C ASP A 235 3.44 19.85 -16.99
N LYS A 236 4.61 19.40 -16.53
CA LYS A 236 5.05 17.99 -16.47
C LYS A 236 5.66 17.69 -15.09
N PRO A 237 5.67 16.42 -14.66
CA PRO A 237 6.44 16.05 -13.48
C PRO A 237 7.93 16.37 -13.71
N THR A 238 8.63 16.80 -12.66
CA THR A 238 10.02 17.28 -12.76
C THR A 238 10.95 16.47 -11.85
N MET A 239 12.08 16.02 -12.40
CA MET A 239 13.19 15.45 -11.64
C MET A 239 14.33 16.47 -11.57
N ILE A 240 14.85 16.71 -10.36
CA ILE A 240 15.99 17.56 -10.08
C ILE A 240 17.13 16.66 -9.59
N ALA A 241 18.18 16.52 -10.38
CA ALA A 241 19.41 15.82 -9.97
C ALA A 241 20.24 16.77 -9.10
N CYS A 242 20.24 16.52 -7.80
CA CYS A 242 21.04 17.26 -6.82
C CYS A 242 22.39 16.58 -6.71
N LYS A 243 23.45 17.18 -7.25
CA LYS A 243 24.79 16.61 -7.13
C LYS A 243 25.32 16.87 -5.71
N THR A 244 25.37 15.84 -4.86
CA THR A 244 25.86 15.94 -3.48
C THR A 244 27.13 15.12 -3.25
N VAL A 245 27.74 15.30 -2.08
CA VAL A 245 28.76 14.40 -1.53
C VAL A 245 28.17 13.63 -0.35
N ILE A 246 28.08 12.30 -0.45
CA ILE A 246 27.62 11.48 0.68
C ILE A 246 28.53 11.69 1.90
N GLY A 247 27.96 11.91 3.08
CA GLY A 247 28.73 12.21 4.29
C GLY A 247 29.43 13.57 4.27
N PHE A 248 28.95 14.54 3.48
CA PHE A 248 29.50 15.89 3.42
C PHE A 248 29.81 16.44 4.83
N GLY A 249 31.06 16.88 5.02
CA GLY A 249 31.58 17.37 6.30
C GLY A 249 32.42 16.36 7.09
N ALA A 250 32.37 15.05 6.79
CA ALA A 250 33.23 14.04 7.39
C ALA A 250 34.55 13.91 6.61
N PRO A 251 35.66 14.55 7.05
CA PRO A 251 36.84 14.77 6.20
C PRO A 251 37.54 13.49 5.72
N ASN A 252 37.45 12.37 6.45
CA ASN A 252 38.12 11.13 6.09
C ASN A 252 37.18 10.07 5.48
N LYS A 253 35.85 10.28 5.56
CA LYS A 253 34.84 9.33 5.07
C LYS A 253 33.92 9.85 3.97
N ALA A 254 33.82 11.17 3.77
CA ALA A 254 32.97 11.79 2.75
C ALA A 254 33.28 11.26 1.34
N GLY A 255 32.24 11.08 0.52
CA GLY A 255 32.37 10.58 -0.86
C GLY A 255 32.67 9.09 -0.97
N THR A 256 32.55 8.31 0.11
CA THR A 256 32.84 6.87 0.11
C THR A 256 31.64 6.05 0.61
N HIS A 257 31.58 4.76 0.27
CA HIS A 257 30.56 3.85 0.81
C HIS A 257 30.67 3.64 2.33
N LYS A 258 31.82 3.96 2.94
CA LYS A 258 32.07 3.76 4.39
C LYS A 258 31.15 4.60 5.28
N VAL A 259 30.60 5.70 4.76
CA VAL A 259 29.65 6.57 5.48
C VAL A 259 28.18 6.24 5.16
N HIS A 260 27.91 5.23 4.32
CA HIS A 260 26.54 4.90 3.92
C HIS A 260 25.72 4.36 5.09
N GLY A 261 26.12 3.24 5.70
CA GLY A 261 25.29 2.48 6.65
C GLY A 261 25.97 2.09 7.95
N SER A 262 26.98 2.85 8.38
CA SER A 262 27.64 2.65 9.67
C SER A 262 27.88 3.98 10.39
N PRO A 263 27.92 3.98 11.74
CA PRO A 263 28.32 5.14 12.51
C PRO A 263 29.68 5.72 12.08
N LEU A 264 29.84 7.02 12.26
CA LEU A 264 31.08 7.70 11.92
C LEU A 264 32.22 7.32 12.87
N GLY A 265 31.93 7.11 14.15
CA GLY A 265 32.92 6.94 15.21
C GLY A 265 33.37 8.30 15.76
N ALA A 266 33.72 8.30 17.05
CA ALA A 266 34.06 9.50 17.81
C ALA A 266 35.14 10.40 17.17
N GLU A 267 36.21 9.81 16.61
CA GLU A 267 37.29 10.58 15.96
C GLU A 267 36.80 11.34 14.72
N GLU A 268 36.00 10.69 13.88
CA GLU A 268 35.48 11.29 12.66
C GLU A 268 34.40 12.34 12.97
N ILE A 269 33.60 12.11 14.01
CA ILE A 269 32.63 13.09 14.53
C ILE A 269 33.34 14.36 15.00
N ALA A 270 34.42 14.23 15.79
CA ALA A 270 35.21 15.37 16.24
C ALA A 270 35.84 16.12 15.06
N ALA A 271 36.34 15.38 14.06
CA ALA A 271 36.89 15.96 12.84
C ALA A 271 35.83 16.71 12.02
N ALA A 272 34.62 16.16 11.90
CA ALA A 272 33.49 16.79 11.20
C ALA A 272 33.02 18.08 11.90
N ARG A 273 32.91 18.05 13.23
CA ARG A 273 32.61 19.23 14.06
C ARG A 273 33.62 20.35 13.81
N LYS A 274 34.92 20.03 13.84
CA LYS A 274 35.99 20.99 13.53
C LYS A 274 35.91 21.52 12.10
N ALA A 275 35.69 20.65 11.11
CA ALA A 275 35.66 21.03 9.70
C ALA A 275 34.50 21.98 9.35
N LEU A 276 33.35 21.82 10.03
CA LEU A 276 32.14 22.62 9.78
C LEU A 276 31.92 23.73 10.83
N GLY A 277 32.86 23.93 11.75
CA GLY A 277 32.79 25.00 12.77
C GLY A 277 31.65 24.82 13.77
N TRP A 278 31.41 23.59 14.25
CA TRP A 278 30.34 23.27 15.19
C TRP A 278 30.91 22.82 16.54
N GLU A 279 30.83 23.70 17.53
CA GLU A 279 31.43 23.50 18.85
C GLU A 279 30.48 22.86 19.88
N GLU A 280 29.20 22.75 19.54
CA GLU A 280 28.19 22.26 20.48
C GLU A 280 28.36 20.76 20.79
N GLU A 281 27.91 20.36 21.97
CA GLU A 281 27.85 18.96 22.40
C GLU A 281 26.82 18.13 21.60
N PRO A 282 26.88 16.80 21.65
CA PRO A 282 25.90 15.95 20.98
C PRO A 282 24.46 16.29 21.35
N PHE A 283 23.58 16.30 20.34
CA PHE A 283 22.15 16.65 20.48
C PHE A 283 21.85 18.10 20.91
N VAL A 284 22.86 18.97 21.00
CA VAL A 284 22.66 20.40 21.27
C VAL A 284 22.57 21.16 19.95
N VAL A 285 21.44 21.85 19.74
CA VAL A 285 21.24 22.78 18.62
C VAL A 285 21.29 24.20 19.18
N PRO A 286 22.14 25.11 18.66
CA PRO A 286 22.20 26.49 19.11
C PRO A 286 20.82 27.15 19.04
N ALA A 287 20.49 27.96 20.05
CA ALA A 287 19.16 28.56 20.18
C ALA A 287 18.76 29.37 18.94
N ASP A 288 19.68 30.15 18.37
CA ASP A 288 19.43 30.96 17.19
C ASP A 288 19.20 30.14 15.90
N VAL A 289 19.81 28.95 15.81
CA VAL A 289 19.60 28.00 14.73
C VAL A 289 18.26 27.28 14.89
N LEU A 290 17.93 26.85 16.11
CA LEU A 290 16.65 26.23 16.41
C LEU A 290 15.49 27.21 16.17
N ASP A 291 15.61 28.46 16.63
CA ASP A 291 14.64 29.52 16.40
C ASP A 291 14.43 29.80 14.91
N ALA A 292 15.49 29.75 14.10
CA ALA A 292 15.38 29.88 12.66
C ALA A 292 14.56 28.75 12.01
N TRP A 293 14.77 27.52 12.46
CA TRP A 293 14.00 26.38 11.99
C TRP A 293 12.55 26.39 12.49
N ARG A 294 12.32 26.79 13.74
CA ARG A 294 10.97 26.98 14.30
C ARG A 294 10.20 28.05 13.53
N LEU A 295 10.84 29.18 13.22
CA LEU A 295 10.25 30.23 12.39
C LEU A 295 9.90 29.72 10.99
N ALA A 296 10.77 28.89 10.39
CA ALA A 296 10.49 28.27 9.11
C ALA A 296 9.27 27.32 9.15
N GLY A 297 9.10 26.55 10.24
CA GLY A 297 7.93 25.69 10.45
C GLY A 297 6.61 26.44 10.62
N LEU A 298 6.64 27.69 11.10
CA LEU A 298 5.45 28.53 11.26
C LEU A 298 5.03 29.25 9.95
N ARG A 299 5.80 29.12 8.86
CA ARG A 299 5.62 29.90 7.63
C ARG A 299 4.24 29.71 7.00
N SER A 300 3.67 28.50 7.05
CA SER A 300 2.38 28.20 6.41
C SER A 300 1.18 28.26 7.36
N THR A 301 1.36 28.70 8.63
CA THR A 301 0.23 28.83 9.57
C THR A 301 -0.86 29.74 9.03
N LYS A 302 -0.49 30.86 8.39
CA LYS A 302 -1.48 31.73 7.74
C LYS A 302 -2.18 31.03 6.57
N THR A 303 -1.41 30.40 5.67
CA THR A 303 -1.95 29.66 4.52
C THR A 303 -2.95 28.58 4.93
N ARG A 304 -2.66 27.83 6.00
CA ARG A 304 -3.59 26.84 6.56
C ARG A 304 -4.85 27.51 7.12
N LYS A 305 -4.73 28.58 7.91
CA LYS A 305 -5.91 29.28 8.45
C LYS A 305 -6.79 29.84 7.34
N ASP A 306 -6.18 30.46 6.33
CA ASP A 306 -6.90 30.94 5.15
C ASP A 306 -7.59 29.77 4.41
N TRP A 307 -6.97 28.58 4.38
CA TRP A 307 -7.60 27.36 3.84
C TRP A 307 -8.79 26.88 4.69
N GLU A 308 -8.69 26.90 6.01
CA GLU A 308 -9.80 26.55 6.91
C GLU A 308 -10.98 27.49 6.73
N GLU A 309 -10.73 28.79 6.56
CA GLU A 309 -11.76 29.78 6.26
C GLU A 309 -12.43 29.50 4.91
N ARG A 310 -11.67 29.11 3.87
CA ARG A 310 -12.22 28.69 2.58
C ARG A 310 -13.09 27.43 2.70
N LEU A 311 -12.66 26.43 3.46
CA LEU A 311 -13.45 25.23 3.72
C LEU A 311 -14.72 25.56 4.52
N ALA A 312 -14.61 26.38 5.57
CA ALA A 312 -15.75 26.81 6.37
C ALA A 312 -16.77 27.59 5.53
N SER A 313 -16.30 28.40 4.59
CA SER A 313 -17.14 29.24 3.71
C SER A 313 -17.65 28.51 2.46
N SER A 314 -17.20 27.28 2.19
CA SER A 314 -17.70 26.52 1.04
C SER A 314 -19.16 26.11 1.23
N ASP A 315 -19.81 25.72 0.14
CA ASP A 315 -21.14 25.14 0.18
C ASP A 315 -21.25 24.00 1.22
N ALA A 316 -22.41 23.88 1.86
CA ALA A 316 -22.60 23.00 3.01
C ALA A 316 -22.48 21.51 2.64
N GLU A 317 -23.01 21.11 1.49
CA GLU A 317 -22.91 19.74 0.99
C GLU A 317 -21.46 19.41 0.64
N LYS A 318 -20.80 20.32 -0.10
CA LYS A 318 -19.37 20.20 -0.42
C LYS A 318 -18.47 20.07 0.81
N ARG A 319 -18.70 20.90 1.84
CA ARG A 319 -17.95 20.88 3.10
C ARG A 319 -18.17 19.57 3.86
N ALA A 320 -19.42 19.12 3.96
CA ALA A 320 -19.76 17.87 4.64
C ALA A 320 -19.12 16.66 3.94
N GLU A 321 -19.20 16.62 2.61
CA GLU A 321 -18.63 15.54 1.80
C GLU A 321 -17.11 15.51 1.87
N PHE A 322 -16.45 16.67 1.77
CA PHE A 322 -15.00 16.79 1.96
C PHE A 322 -14.57 16.26 3.33
N THR A 323 -15.25 16.72 4.39
CA THR A 323 -14.92 16.32 5.78
C THR A 323 -15.12 14.82 5.99
N ARG A 324 -16.24 14.26 5.53
CA ARG A 324 -16.54 12.81 5.61
C ARG A 324 -15.45 11.97 4.95
N ARG A 325 -15.07 12.33 3.72
CA ARG A 325 -14.08 11.57 2.94
C ARG A 325 -12.69 11.63 3.55
N PHE A 326 -12.27 12.77 4.08
CA PHE A 326 -10.98 12.89 4.78
C PHE A 326 -10.99 12.21 6.17
N ALA A 327 -12.16 12.01 6.79
CA ALA A 327 -12.32 11.12 7.95
C ALA A 327 -12.36 9.62 7.57
N GLY A 328 -12.42 9.31 6.27
CA GLY A 328 -12.48 7.95 5.74
C GLY A 328 -13.81 7.24 5.98
N ASP A 329 -14.85 7.97 6.41
CA ASP A 329 -16.19 7.45 6.67
C ASP A 329 -16.90 7.11 5.36
N LEU A 330 -17.64 5.99 5.33
CA LEU A 330 -18.51 5.63 4.22
C LEU A 330 -19.81 6.46 4.25
N PRO A 331 -20.51 6.65 3.12
CA PRO A 331 -21.78 7.36 3.10
C PRO A 331 -22.84 6.53 3.82
N GLY A 332 -23.76 7.19 4.53
CA GLY A 332 -24.80 6.50 5.31
C GLY A 332 -25.76 5.61 4.50
N SER A 333 -25.76 5.73 3.16
CA SER A 333 -26.52 4.88 2.25
C SER A 333 -25.82 3.56 1.88
N PHE A 334 -24.56 3.38 2.26
CA PHE A 334 -23.74 2.23 1.84
C PHE A 334 -24.32 0.88 2.27
N ASP A 335 -24.58 0.70 3.56
CA ASP A 335 -25.09 -0.58 4.10
C ASP A 335 -26.45 -0.94 3.49
N GLY A 336 -27.34 0.05 3.34
CA GLY A 336 -28.65 -0.15 2.74
C GLY A 336 -28.59 -0.56 1.26
N ALA A 337 -27.61 -0.03 0.51
CA ALA A 337 -27.39 -0.41 -0.89
C ALA A 337 -26.90 -1.86 -1.02
N ILE A 338 -25.96 -2.28 -0.16
CA ILE A 338 -25.47 -3.66 -0.11
C ILE A 338 -26.60 -4.61 0.32
N ASP A 339 -27.36 -4.27 1.35
CA ASP A 339 -28.47 -5.09 1.83
C ASP A 339 -29.55 -5.33 0.76
N ALA A 340 -29.95 -4.26 0.06
CA ALA A 340 -30.87 -4.37 -1.06
C ALA A 340 -30.33 -5.27 -2.18
N TYR A 341 -29.03 -5.21 -2.45
CA TYR A 341 -28.40 -6.07 -3.43
C TYR A 341 -28.38 -7.54 -2.98
N LYS A 342 -28.09 -7.84 -1.71
CA LYS A 342 -28.17 -9.19 -1.15
C LYS A 342 -29.57 -9.80 -1.29
N LYS A 343 -30.63 -9.02 -1.04
CA LYS A 343 -32.03 -9.47 -1.27
C LYS A 343 -32.24 -9.90 -2.72
N LYS A 344 -31.81 -9.08 -3.67
CA LYS A 344 -31.88 -9.39 -5.10
C LYS A 344 -31.10 -10.66 -5.47
N LEU A 345 -29.92 -10.87 -4.87
CA LEU A 345 -29.11 -12.07 -5.12
C LEU A 345 -29.80 -13.34 -4.61
N ALA A 346 -30.43 -13.29 -3.43
CA ALA A 346 -31.20 -14.42 -2.89
C ALA A 346 -32.42 -14.78 -3.77
N GLU A 347 -33.06 -13.78 -4.40
CA GLU A 347 -34.18 -13.99 -5.32
C GLU A 347 -33.72 -14.58 -6.66
N THR A 348 -32.66 -14.02 -7.24
CA THR A 348 -32.24 -14.32 -8.62
C THR A 348 -31.27 -15.49 -8.74
N LYS A 349 -30.52 -15.80 -7.67
CA LYS A 349 -29.59 -16.95 -7.56
C LYS A 349 -28.68 -17.09 -8.79
N PRO A 350 -27.95 -16.03 -9.15
CA PRO A 350 -27.23 -15.99 -10.42
C PRO A 350 -26.12 -17.05 -10.47
N THR A 351 -25.94 -17.68 -11.63
CA THR A 351 -24.78 -18.55 -11.91
C THR A 351 -23.74 -17.75 -12.70
N VAL A 352 -22.75 -17.23 -12.00
CA VAL A 352 -21.74 -16.31 -12.56
C VAL A 352 -20.37 -16.55 -11.92
N ALA A 353 -19.29 -16.18 -12.60
CA ALA A 353 -17.96 -16.19 -12.02
C ALA A 353 -17.85 -15.11 -10.94
N THR A 354 -17.04 -15.31 -9.89
CA THR A 354 -16.95 -14.30 -8.83
C THR A 354 -16.24 -13.02 -9.27
N ARG A 355 -15.45 -13.04 -10.36
CA ARG A 355 -15.00 -11.81 -11.02
C ARG A 355 -16.15 -10.98 -11.60
N LYS A 356 -17.18 -11.64 -12.15
CA LYS A 356 -18.38 -10.97 -12.66
C LYS A 356 -19.28 -10.53 -11.52
N ALA A 357 -19.45 -11.35 -10.48
CA ALA A 357 -20.14 -10.92 -9.27
C ALA A 357 -19.47 -9.71 -8.60
N SER A 358 -18.14 -9.62 -8.64
CA SER A 358 -17.40 -8.47 -8.15
C SER A 358 -17.70 -7.21 -8.96
N GLU A 359 -17.79 -7.31 -10.29
CA GLU A 359 -18.24 -6.19 -11.14
C GLU A 359 -19.65 -5.75 -10.80
N ASP A 360 -20.57 -6.69 -10.61
CA ASP A 360 -21.96 -6.40 -10.30
C ASP A 360 -22.14 -5.79 -8.90
N ALA A 361 -21.35 -6.24 -7.92
CA ALA A 361 -21.25 -5.61 -6.61
C ALA A 361 -20.65 -4.20 -6.72
N LEU A 362 -19.57 -4.03 -7.49
CA LEU A 362 -18.96 -2.73 -7.75
C LEU A 362 -19.94 -1.76 -8.44
N GLU A 363 -20.83 -2.24 -9.31
CA GLU A 363 -21.85 -1.41 -9.96
C GLU A 363 -22.81 -0.80 -8.93
N VAL A 364 -23.14 -1.53 -7.86
CA VAL A 364 -23.92 -1.02 -6.73
C VAL A 364 -23.07 -0.06 -5.88
N ILE A 365 -21.86 -0.49 -5.50
CA ILE A 365 -20.94 0.27 -4.65
C ILE A 365 -20.60 1.63 -5.27
N ASN A 366 -20.14 1.65 -6.52
CA ASN A 366 -19.70 2.87 -7.20
C ASN A 366 -20.87 3.82 -7.51
N GLY A 367 -22.12 3.35 -7.42
CA GLY A 367 -23.32 4.15 -7.51
C GLY A 367 -23.61 4.98 -6.26
N VAL A 368 -23.16 4.52 -5.08
CA VAL A 368 -23.35 5.23 -3.80
C VAL A 368 -22.06 5.78 -3.19
N LEU A 369 -20.91 5.25 -3.60
CA LEU A 369 -19.58 5.56 -3.09
C LEU A 369 -18.75 6.22 -4.20
N THR A 370 -18.79 7.55 -4.28
CA THR A 370 -18.14 8.32 -5.36
C THR A 370 -16.65 8.51 -5.14
N GLU A 371 -16.15 8.26 -3.94
CA GLU A 371 -14.73 8.34 -3.59
C GLU A 371 -13.89 7.12 -3.97
N THR A 372 -14.51 6.06 -4.52
CA THR A 372 -13.74 4.93 -5.05
C THR A 372 -12.96 5.33 -6.30
N VAL A 373 -11.73 4.86 -6.40
CA VAL A 373 -10.89 4.96 -7.60
C VAL A 373 -10.51 3.56 -8.02
N GLY A 374 -11.11 3.11 -9.12
CA GLY A 374 -10.88 1.78 -9.70
C GLY A 374 -9.68 1.75 -10.63
N GLY A 375 -9.28 0.55 -11.02
CA GLY A 375 -8.29 0.36 -12.06
C GLY A 375 -8.03 -1.10 -12.40
N SER A 376 -7.07 -1.30 -13.29
CA SER A 376 -6.49 -2.61 -13.61
C SER A 376 -5.10 -2.46 -14.21
N ALA A 377 -4.23 -3.43 -13.96
CA ALA A 377 -2.95 -3.57 -14.66
C ALA A 377 -3.18 -4.19 -16.06
N ASP A 378 -3.67 -3.39 -17.00
CA ASP A 378 -3.99 -3.75 -18.41
C ASP A 378 -5.05 -4.85 -18.63
N LEU A 379 -5.58 -5.43 -17.55
CA LEU A 379 -6.49 -6.57 -17.58
C LEU A 379 -7.95 -6.18 -17.33
N THR A 380 -8.38 -4.96 -17.69
CA THR A 380 -9.71 -4.42 -17.33
C THR A 380 -10.86 -5.36 -17.70
N GLY A 381 -10.90 -5.87 -18.93
CA GLY A 381 -11.97 -6.79 -19.38
C GLY A 381 -11.84 -8.23 -18.87
N SER A 382 -10.68 -8.59 -18.32
CA SER A 382 -10.46 -9.91 -17.72
C SER A 382 -10.74 -9.90 -16.21
N ASN A 383 -10.45 -8.79 -15.54
CA ASN A 383 -10.67 -8.59 -14.12
C ASN A 383 -12.07 -8.08 -13.76
N ASN A 384 -12.77 -7.49 -14.71
CA ASN A 384 -14.10 -6.88 -14.55
C ASN A 384 -14.16 -5.82 -13.42
N THR A 385 -13.17 -4.93 -13.39
CA THR A 385 -13.07 -3.88 -12.36
C THR A 385 -13.68 -2.54 -12.78
N LYS A 386 -14.11 -2.39 -14.03
CA LYS A 386 -14.67 -1.13 -14.55
C LYS A 386 -16.19 -1.18 -14.62
N THR A 387 -16.86 -0.31 -13.87
CA THR A 387 -18.32 -0.19 -13.87
C THR A 387 -18.82 0.95 -14.75
N SER A 388 -20.12 0.99 -15.02
CA SER A 388 -20.72 2.01 -15.91
C SER A 388 -20.48 3.46 -15.43
N GLN A 389 -20.33 3.65 -14.11
CA GLN A 389 -20.12 4.97 -13.48
C GLN A 389 -18.65 5.39 -13.38
N THR A 390 -17.70 4.57 -13.82
CA THR A 390 -16.25 4.82 -13.65
C THR A 390 -15.58 5.19 -14.97
N LYS A 391 -15.73 6.45 -15.37
CA LYS A 391 -15.00 7.00 -16.52
C LYS A 391 -13.49 6.94 -16.29
N SER A 392 -12.72 6.75 -17.36
CA SER A 392 -11.27 6.68 -17.29
C SER A 392 -10.69 8.03 -16.83
N ILE A 393 -9.68 7.99 -15.97
CA ILE A 393 -8.74 9.09 -15.77
C ILE A 393 -7.78 9.08 -16.96
N THR A 394 -7.56 10.25 -17.55
CA THR A 394 -6.65 10.45 -18.67
C THR A 394 -5.70 11.62 -18.36
N PRO A 395 -4.62 11.81 -19.12
CA PRO A 395 -3.69 12.92 -18.89
C PRO A 395 -4.35 14.31 -18.92
N ASP A 396 -5.44 14.44 -19.69
CA ASP A 396 -6.15 15.70 -19.95
C ASP A 396 -7.50 15.79 -19.22
N ASP A 397 -7.99 14.71 -18.60
CA ASP A 397 -9.24 14.67 -17.85
C ASP A 397 -9.13 13.78 -16.59
N PHE A 398 -9.16 14.43 -15.42
CA PHE A 398 -9.13 13.81 -14.11
C PHE A 398 -10.52 13.75 -13.44
N SER A 399 -11.60 14.06 -14.15
CA SER A 399 -12.97 13.93 -13.62
C SER A 399 -13.41 12.46 -13.46
N GLY A 400 -12.75 11.54 -14.18
CA GLY A 400 -12.96 10.10 -14.09
C GLY A 400 -12.51 9.47 -12.76
N ARG A 401 -12.80 8.17 -12.60
CA ARG A 401 -12.48 7.39 -11.39
C ARG A 401 -11.87 6.02 -11.72
N TYR A 402 -11.36 5.84 -12.94
CA TYR A 402 -10.78 4.56 -13.38
C TYR A 402 -9.38 4.76 -13.98
N ILE A 403 -8.36 4.16 -13.38
CA ILE A 403 -6.97 4.28 -13.82
C ILE A 403 -6.58 3.06 -14.66
N HIS A 404 -6.05 3.31 -15.85
CA HIS A 404 -5.37 2.30 -16.65
C HIS A 404 -3.89 2.30 -16.29
N TYR A 405 -3.48 1.38 -15.42
CA TYR A 405 -2.10 1.34 -14.92
C TYR A 405 -1.10 0.81 -15.95
N GLY A 406 -1.58 0.09 -16.97
CA GLY A 406 -0.73 -0.71 -17.87
C GLY A 406 -0.15 -1.94 -17.15
N ILE A 407 0.78 -2.65 -17.80
CA ILE A 407 1.42 -3.87 -17.26
C ILE A 407 2.47 -3.45 -16.21
N ARG A 408 1.99 -3.04 -15.03
CA ARG A 408 2.74 -2.37 -13.97
C ARG A 408 2.17 -2.72 -12.59
N GLU A 409 2.09 -3.99 -12.25
CA GLU A 409 1.44 -4.47 -11.03
C GLU A 409 2.08 -3.86 -9.77
N HIS A 410 3.41 -3.75 -9.75
CA HIS A 410 4.13 -3.28 -8.56
C HIS A 410 3.93 -1.78 -8.35
N GLY A 411 4.08 -0.99 -9.41
CA GLY A 411 3.82 0.45 -9.43
C GLY A 411 2.35 0.80 -9.20
N MET A 412 1.42 -0.02 -9.72
CA MET A 412 -0.01 0.08 -9.43
C MET A 412 -0.28 -0.05 -7.94
N ALA A 413 0.16 -1.14 -7.31
CA ALA A 413 -0.10 -1.39 -5.89
C ALA A 413 0.53 -0.32 -4.99
N ALA A 414 1.74 0.16 -5.31
CA ALA A 414 2.37 1.25 -4.56
C ALA A 414 1.68 2.61 -4.77
N ALA A 415 1.22 2.92 -5.99
CA ALA A 415 0.42 4.11 -6.24
C ALA A 415 -0.93 4.05 -5.51
N MET A 416 -1.57 2.89 -5.42
CA MET A 416 -2.77 2.71 -4.59
C MET A 416 -2.47 3.02 -3.11
N ASN A 417 -1.33 2.57 -2.58
CA ASN A 417 -0.93 2.93 -1.22
C ASN A 417 -0.80 4.45 -1.05
N GLY A 418 -0.20 5.14 -2.01
CA GLY A 418 -0.11 6.61 -2.03
C GLY A 418 -1.47 7.30 -2.08
N ILE A 419 -2.42 6.79 -2.87
CA ILE A 419 -3.79 7.32 -2.95
C ILE A 419 -4.50 7.16 -1.60
N ALA A 420 -4.38 6.00 -0.95
CA ALA A 420 -5.00 5.77 0.35
C ALA A 420 -4.40 6.67 1.46
N LEU A 421 -3.07 6.79 1.50
CA LEU A 421 -2.35 7.62 2.49
C LEU A 421 -2.61 9.11 2.32
N HIS A 422 -2.88 9.57 1.10
CA HIS A 422 -3.26 10.95 0.84
C HIS A 422 -4.54 11.36 1.61
N GLY A 423 -5.48 10.42 1.74
CA GLY A 423 -6.82 10.66 2.27
C GLY A 423 -7.81 11.10 1.19
N GLY A 424 -9.10 10.94 1.48
CA GLY A 424 -10.19 11.40 0.62
C GLY A 424 -10.59 10.47 -0.52
N LEU A 425 -9.85 9.38 -0.79
CA LEU A 425 -10.14 8.41 -1.85
C LEU A 425 -9.98 6.97 -1.35
N ILE A 426 -10.65 6.01 -1.99
CA ILE A 426 -10.56 4.58 -1.70
C ILE A 426 -10.11 3.84 -2.96
N PRO A 427 -8.83 3.43 -3.05
CA PRO A 427 -8.32 2.76 -4.23
C PRO A 427 -8.68 1.28 -4.26
N TYR A 428 -9.14 0.81 -5.42
CA TYR A 428 -9.18 -0.60 -5.76
C TYR A 428 -8.64 -0.84 -7.17
N SER A 429 -7.97 -1.97 -7.40
CA SER A 429 -7.45 -2.28 -8.74
C SER A 429 -7.28 -3.77 -8.96
N GLY A 430 -7.38 -4.17 -10.23
CA GLY A 430 -7.35 -5.55 -10.67
C GLY A 430 -6.00 -6.05 -11.18
N GLY A 431 -5.69 -7.32 -10.90
CA GLY A 431 -4.68 -8.14 -11.55
C GLY A 431 -5.10 -9.63 -11.52
N PHE A 432 -4.37 -10.50 -12.21
CA PHE A 432 -4.53 -11.94 -11.93
C PHE A 432 -3.83 -12.29 -10.61
N LEU A 433 -4.39 -13.21 -9.84
CA LEU A 433 -3.84 -13.60 -8.53
C LEU A 433 -2.40 -14.09 -8.63
N ILE A 434 -2.04 -14.78 -9.71
CA ILE A 434 -0.68 -15.23 -9.97
C ILE A 434 0.33 -14.07 -10.04
N PHE A 435 -0.07 -12.91 -10.54
CA PHE A 435 0.79 -11.73 -10.64
C PHE A 435 0.84 -10.91 -9.35
N SER A 436 0.16 -11.35 -8.28
CA SER A 436 0.39 -10.79 -6.94
C SER A 436 1.85 -10.92 -6.50
N ASP A 437 2.59 -11.88 -7.06
CA ASP A 437 4.03 -12.03 -6.81
C ASP A 437 4.86 -10.84 -7.31
N TYR A 438 4.45 -10.18 -8.39
CA TYR A 438 5.13 -8.96 -8.88
C TYR A 438 4.96 -7.77 -7.94
N CYS A 439 3.83 -7.68 -7.23
CA CYS A 439 3.48 -6.52 -6.40
C CYS A 439 3.44 -6.83 -4.89
N ARG A 440 3.90 -8.02 -4.49
CA ARG A 440 3.88 -8.52 -3.11
C ARG A 440 4.49 -7.54 -2.10
N PRO A 441 5.64 -6.86 -2.35
CA PRO A 441 6.18 -5.89 -1.39
C PRO A 441 5.24 -4.70 -1.14
N SER A 442 4.51 -4.23 -2.15
CA SER A 442 3.54 -3.14 -2.00
C SER A 442 2.31 -3.56 -1.22
N ILE A 443 1.81 -4.78 -1.45
CA ILE A 443 0.72 -5.37 -0.64
C ILE A 443 1.16 -5.48 0.82
N ARG A 444 2.39 -5.98 1.06
CA ARG A 444 2.95 -6.07 2.41
C ARG A 444 3.05 -4.71 3.09
N LEU A 445 3.46 -3.66 2.37
CA LEU A 445 3.53 -2.30 2.91
C LEU A 445 2.14 -1.73 3.22
N ALA A 446 1.12 -2.01 2.40
CA ALA A 446 -0.25 -1.63 2.71
C ALA A 446 -0.72 -2.24 4.05
N ALA A 447 -0.36 -3.50 4.28
CA ALA A 447 -0.72 -4.22 5.49
C ALA A 447 0.04 -3.70 6.71
N LEU A 448 1.34 -3.44 6.56
CA LEU A 448 2.19 -2.84 7.58
C LEU A 448 1.71 -1.44 8.00
N MET A 449 1.26 -0.63 7.05
CA MET A 449 0.75 0.73 7.32
C MET A 449 -0.69 0.72 7.82
N GLY A 450 -1.41 -0.39 7.72
CA GLY A 450 -2.81 -0.48 8.10
C GLY A 450 -3.70 0.45 7.27
N ILE A 451 -3.55 0.43 5.94
CA ILE A 451 -4.32 1.30 5.04
C ILE A 451 -5.35 0.53 4.23
N ARG A 452 -6.51 1.17 3.99
CA ARG A 452 -7.61 0.60 3.19
C ARG A 452 -7.29 0.64 1.70
N VAL A 453 -6.70 -0.45 1.22
CA VAL A 453 -6.39 -0.71 -0.20
C VAL A 453 -7.00 -2.05 -0.60
N ILE A 454 -7.71 -2.10 -1.72
CA ILE A 454 -8.45 -3.30 -2.14
C ILE A 454 -7.90 -3.87 -3.44
N HIS A 455 -7.30 -5.05 -3.38
CA HIS A 455 -6.73 -5.76 -4.51
C HIS A 455 -7.75 -6.76 -5.07
N VAL A 456 -8.16 -6.57 -6.33
CA VAL A 456 -9.07 -7.49 -7.04
C VAL A 456 -8.22 -8.50 -7.81
N LEU A 457 -8.08 -9.71 -7.28
CA LEU A 457 -7.13 -10.73 -7.75
C LEU A 457 -7.88 -11.86 -8.45
N THR A 458 -8.11 -11.75 -9.75
CA THR A 458 -8.93 -12.71 -10.50
C THR A 458 -8.12 -13.91 -11.01
N HIS A 459 -8.79 -14.88 -11.65
CA HIS A 459 -8.15 -16.10 -12.18
C HIS A 459 -7.41 -16.85 -11.07
N ASP A 460 -8.12 -17.08 -9.96
CA ASP A 460 -7.60 -17.48 -8.67
C ASP A 460 -7.03 -18.91 -8.55
N SER A 461 -7.13 -19.75 -9.58
CA SER A 461 -6.81 -21.18 -9.51
C SER A 461 -6.56 -21.80 -10.88
N ILE A 462 -6.34 -23.12 -10.92
CA ILE A 462 -6.42 -23.94 -12.15
C ILE A 462 -7.77 -23.82 -12.88
N GLY A 463 -8.79 -23.21 -12.25
CA GLY A 463 -10.07 -22.85 -12.87
C GLY A 463 -9.95 -21.94 -14.08
N LEU A 464 -8.80 -21.26 -14.24
CA LEU A 464 -8.54 -20.49 -15.44
C LEU A 464 -8.30 -21.34 -16.69
N GLY A 465 -7.84 -22.59 -16.56
CA GLY A 465 -7.65 -23.49 -17.70
C GLY A 465 -6.38 -23.25 -18.52
N GLU A 466 -6.56 -22.93 -19.79
CA GLU A 466 -5.61 -23.21 -20.87
C GLU A 466 -4.31 -22.40 -20.82
N ASP A 467 -4.27 -21.24 -20.16
CA ASP A 467 -3.03 -20.46 -20.03
C ASP A 467 -1.93 -21.22 -19.26
N GLY A 468 -2.34 -22.23 -18.47
CA GLY A 468 -1.43 -23.22 -17.91
C GLY A 468 -0.65 -22.74 -16.69
N PRO A 469 0.37 -23.50 -16.26
CA PRO A 469 0.95 -23.40 -14.92
C PRO A 469 1.64 -22.06 -14.62
N THR A 470 2.02 -21.29 -15.63
CA THR A 470 2.59 -19.95 -15.43
C THR A 470 1.57 -18.92 -14.96
N HIS A 471 0.27 -19.20 -15.16
CA HIS A 471 -0.83 -18.31 -14.82
C HIS A 471 -1.71 -18.83 -13.68
N GLN A 472 -1.56 -20.11 -13.31
CA GLN A 472 -2.45 -20.79 -12.37
C GLN A 472 -1.90 -20.64 -10.94
N PRO A 473 -2.60 -19.91 -10.07
CA PRO A 473 -2.19 -19.82 -8.67
C PRO A 473 -2.26 -21.18 -7.98
N VAL A 474 -1.28 -21.45 -7.12
CA VAL A 474 -1.17 -22.68 -6.32
C VAL A 474 -0.84 -22.33 -4.87
N GLU A 475 0.23 -21.57 -4.64
CA GLU A 475 0.69 -21.14 -3.31
C GLU A 475 0.23 -19.72 -2.93
N GLN A 476 -0.28 -18.93 -3.88
CA GLN A 476 -0.53 -17.49 -3.69
C GLN A 476 -1.52 -17.22 -2.55
N MET A 477 -2.57 -18.04 -2.38
CA MET A 477 -3.48 -17.93 -1.24
C MET A 477 -2.75 -18.11 0.10
N ALA A 478 -1.95 -19.17 0.26
CA ALA A 478 -1.18 -19.40 1.47
C ALA A 478 -0.13 -18.30 1.70
N ALA A 479 0.54 -17.88 0.63
CA ALA A 479 1.56 -16.84 0.68
C ALA A 479 0.97 -15.48 1.10
N LEU A 480 -0.21 -15.11 0.62
CA LEU A 480 -0.88 -13.85 0.98
C LEU A 480 -1.52 -13.93 2.37
N ARG A 481 -2.19 -15.03 2.74
CA ARG A 481 -2.69 -15.27 4.11
C ARG A 481 -1.60 -15.18 5.18
N ALA A 482 -0.35 -15.48 4.82
CA ALA A 482 0.79 -15.35 5.72
C ALA A 482 1.23 -13.89 5.98
N ILE A 483 0.73 -12.90 5.22
CA ILE A 483 1.05 -11.49 5.44
C ILE A 483 0.22 -10.99 6.63
N PRO A 484 0.85 -10.53 7.73
CA PRO A 484 0.11 -9.97 8.85
C PRO A 484 -0.75 -8.79 8.43
N ASN A 485 -1.94 -8.67 9.02
CA ASN A 485 -2.89 -7.57 8.80
C ASN A 485 -3.49 -7.47 7.37
N LEU A 486 -3.24 -8.43 6.48
CA LEU A 486 -3.90 -8.52 5.17
C LEU A 486 -5.14 -9.42 5.26
N LEU A 487 -6.30 -8.95 4.82
CA LEU A 487 -7.49 -9.80 4.66
C LEU A 487 -7.46 -10.50 3.30
N MET A 488 -7.49 -11.83 3.27
CA MET A 488 -7.60 -12.60 2.03
C MET A 488 -8.95 -13.28 1.90
N PHE A 489 -9.81 -12.69 1.08
CA PHE A 489 -11.13 -13.21 0.76
C PHE A 489 -11.08 -14.14 -0.45
N ARG A 490 -11.82 -15.25 -0.39
CA ARG A 490 -12.07 -16.15 -1.52
C ARG A 490 -13.55 -16.56 -1.56
N PRO A 491 -14.44 -15.68 -2.06
CA PRO A 491 -15.89 -15.88 -2.00
C PRO A 491 -16.36 -17.00 -2.92
N ALA A 492 -17.36 -17.75 -2.46
CA ALA A 492 -17.93 -18.91 -3.13
C ALA A 492 -18.98 -18.57 -4.20
N ASP A 493 -19.63 -17.42 -4.10
CA ASP A 493 -20.69 -17.00 -5.01
C ASP A 493 -20.88 -15.47 -5.01
N ALA A 494 -21.96 -15.01 -5.64
CA ALA A 494 -22.27 -13.59 -5.71
C ALA A 494 -22.61 -12.94 -4.36
N THR A 495 -23.26 -13.67 -3.45
CA THR A 495 -23.63 -13.15 -2.13
C THR A 495 -22.40 -12.96 -1.26
N GLU A 496 -21.53 -13.98 -1.19
CA GLU A 496 -20.25 -13.84 -0.48
C GLU A 496 -19.37 -12.77 -1.12
N THR A 497 -19.39 -12.61 -2.44
CA THR A 497 -18.61 -11.57 -3.11
C THR A 497 -19.06 -10.17 -2.68
N ALA A 498 -20.37 -9.92 -2.61
CA ALA A 498 -20.92 -8.65 -2.12
C ALA A 498 -20.59 -8.42 -0.63
N GLU A 499 -20.74 -9.46 0.20
CA GLU A 499 -20.40 -9.43 1.62
C GLU A 499 -18.90 -9.14 1.85
N CYS A 500 -18.00 -9.75 1.06
CA CYS A 500 -16.56 -9.52 1.14
C CYS A 500 -16.18 -8.09 0.73
N TRP A 501 -16.82 -7.53 -0.30
CA TRP A 501 -16.64 -6.13 -0.66
C TRP A 501 -17.08 -5.17 0.44
N GLN A 502 -18.21 -5.47 1.09
CA GLN A 502 -18.69 -4.70 2.23
C GLN A 502 -17.63 -4.67 3.34
N VAL A 503 -17.14 -5.83 3.76
CA VAL A 503 -16.10 -5.92 4.80
C VAL A 503 -14.82 -5.20 4.39
N ALA A 504 -14.37 -5.33 3.13
CA ALA A 504 -13.17 -4.67 2.62
C ALA A 504 -13.28 -3.14 2.66
N LEU A 505 -14.47 -2.57 2.41
CA LEU A 505 -14.69 -1.12 2.40
C LEU A 505 -14.86 -0.55 3.82
N GLU A 506 -15.50 -1.29 4.71
CA GLU A 506 -15.69 -0.92 6.12
C GLU A 506 -14.36 -0.95 6.91
N ASN A 507 -13.41 -1.82 6.52
CA ASN A 507 -12.11 -1.91 7.15
C ASN A 507 -11.19 -0.73 6.79
N LYS A 508 -11.19 0.31 7.62
CA LYS A 508 -10.30 1.48 7.45
C LYS A 508 -8.82 1.17 7.68
N HIS A 509 -8.51 0.12 8.43
CA HIS A 509 -7.17 -0.12 9.00
C HIS A 509 -6.46 -1.36 8.43
N ARG A 510 -6.96 -1.92 7.33
CA ARG A 510 -6.44 -3.16 6.72
C ARG A 510 -6.60 -3.13 5.20
N PRO A 511 -5.61 -3.57 4.42
CA PRO A 511 -5.84 -3.89 3.03
C PRO A 511 -6.58 -5.22 2.90
N SER A 512 -7.22 -5.40 1.74
CA SER A 512 -7.94 -6.63 1.39
C SER A 512 -7.51 -7.13 0.02
N GLY A 513 -7.37 -8.45 -0.14
CA GLY A 513 -7.29 -9.13 -1.43
C GLY A 513 -8.53 -9.99 -1.65
N LEU A 514 -9.14 -9.89 -2.83
CA LEU A 514 -10.28 -10.72 -3.24
C LEU A 514 -9.80 -11.67 -4.33
N ALA A 515 -9.67 -12.95 -4.01
CA ALA A 515 -9.35 -14.02 -4.94
C ALA A 515 -10.62 -14.46 -5.68
N LEU A 516 -10.71 -14.19 -6.99
CA LEU A 516 -11.93 -14.31 -7.78
C LEU A 516 -11.78 -15.26 -8.97
N THR A 517 -12.82 -16.04 -9.27
CA THR A 517 -12.77 -17.08 -10.29
C THR A 517 -12.87 -16.54 -11.71
N ARG A 518 -12.33 -17.29 -12.69
CA ARG A 518 -12.61 -17.08 -14.12
C ARG A 518 -13.95 -17.72 -14.51
N GLN A 519 -14.16 -18.94 -14.01
CA GLN A 519 -15.27 -19.85 -14.28
C GLN A 519 -16.52 -19.52 -13.47
N ASN A 520 -17.70 -19.81 -14.03
CA ASN A 520 -18.98 -19.61 -13.37
C ASN A 520 -19.17 -20.56 -12.20
N LEU A 521 -19.77 -20.05 -11.12
CA LEU A 521 -20.18 -20.80 -9.95
C LEU A 521 -21.69 -20.67 -9.76
N ILE A 522 -22.33 -21.70 -9.23
CA ILE A 522 -23.73 -21.60 -8.81
C ILE A 522 -23.86 -20.75 -7.53
N ALA A 523 -25.05 -20.23 -7.26
CA ALA A 523 -25.34 -19.65 -5.95
C ALA A 523 -25.26 -20.72 -4.85
N ALA A 524 -24.34 -20.54 -3.91
CA ALA A 524 -24.18 -21.39 -2.73
C ALA A 524 -25.07 -20.90 -1.58
N ARG A 525 -25.20 -19.59 -1.43
CA ARG A 525 -26.13 -18.89 -0.54
C ARG A 525 -27.42 -18.59 -1.28
N THR A 526 -28.43 -19.42 -1.07
CA THR A 526 -29.72 -19.35 -1.78
C THR A 526 -30.82 -18.62 -1.03
N GLU A 527 -30.58 -18.23 0.21
CA GLU A 527 -31.52 -17.53 1.08
C GLU A 527 -30.92 -16.19 1.52
N TYR A 528 -31.80 -15.21 1.73
CA TYR A 528 -31.38 -13.89 2.20
C TYR A 528 -31.03 -13.96 3.68
N GLU A 529 -29.90 -13.34 4.02
CA GLU A 529 -29.50 -13.08 5.39
C GLU A 529 -29.14 -11.61 5.54
N GLU A 530 -29.77 -10.95 6.51
CA GLU A 530 -29.46 -9.55 6.85
C GLU A 530 -28.03 -9.44 7.37
N LYS A 531 -27.60 -10.43 8.16
CA LYS A 531 -26.26 -10.52 8.70
C LYS A 531 -25.26 -10.89 7.61
N ASN A 532 -24.16 -10.14 7.52
CA ASN A 532 -23.02 -10.50 6.69
C ASN A 532 -22.29 -11.69 7.33
N LEU A 533 -22.45 -12.90 6.78
CA LEU A 533 -21.82 -14.10 7.34
C LEU A 533 -20.34 -14.20 6.97
N SER A 534 -19.92 -13.66 5.82
CA SER A 534 -18.51 -13.62 5.41
C SER A 534 -17.64 -12.82 6.39
N ALA A 535 -18.21 -11.86 7.12
CA ALA A 535 -17.53 -11.11 8.19
C ALA A 535 -17.04 -11.99 9.37
N TYR A 536 -17.55 -13.21 9.50
CA TYR A 536 -17.10 -14.18 10.50
C TYR A 536 -15.93 -15.04 10.02
N GLY A 537 -15.52 -14.89 8.75
CA GLY A 537 -14.42 -15.60 8.11
C GLY A 537 -14.71 -17.06 7.75
N ALA A 538 -15.46 -17.78 8.60
CA ALA A 538 -16.00 -19.09 8.29
C ALA A 538 -17.36 -19.30 8.96
N TYR A 539 -18.30 -19.93 8.27
CA TYR A 539 -19.65 -20.17 8.78
C TYR A 539 -20.25 -21.46 8.21
N GLU A 540 -21.19 -22.07 8.95
CA GLU A 540 -21.88 -23.28 8.51
C GLU A 540 -22.89 -22.92 7.41
N LEU A 541 -22.69 -23.48 6.21
CA LEU A 541 -23.55 -23.27 5.05
C LEU A 541 -24.65 -24.34 4.96
N VAL A 542 -24.29 -25.60 5.27
CA VAL A 542 -25.22 -26.72 5.39
C VAL A 542 -24.94 -27.41 6.71
N SER A 543 -25.94 -27.45 7.59
CA SER A 543 -25.84 -28.10 8.89
C SER A 543 -26.21 -29.58 8.82
N ALA A 544 -25.67 -30.35 9.78
CA ALA A 544 -26.06 -31.73 10.00
C ALA A 544 -25.98 -32.07 11.49
N SER A 545 -27.08 -32.56 12.05
CA SER A 545 -27.11 -33.15 13.39
C SER A 545 -26.18 -34.37 13.43
N ASP A 546 -25.35 -34.49 14.48
CA ASP A 546 -24.40 -35.60 14.66
C ASP A 546 -23.45 -35.84 13.47
N ALA A 547 -23.03 -34.76 12.80
CA ALA A 547 -22.14 -34.79 11.64
C ALA A 547 -20.95 -35.75 11.86
N LYS A 548 -20.84 -36.74 10.97
CA LYS A 548 -19.70 -37.67 10.89
C LYS A 548 -18.58 -37.10 10.04
N VAL A 549 -18.92 -36.19 9.12
CA VAL A 549 -17.98 -35.51 8.22
C VAL A 549 -18.24 -34.01 8.25
N SER A 550 -17.19 -33.21 8.46
CA SER A 550 -17.20 -31.77 8.23
C SER A 550 -16.35 -31.46 7.00
N ILE A 551 -16.97 -30.86 5.98
CA ILE A 551 -16.28 -30.42 4.76
C ILE A 551 -16.13 -28.90 4.85
N PHE A 552 -14.90 -28.41 4.79
CA PHE A 552 -14.55 -27.00 4.78
C PHE A 552 -14.04 -26.63 3.40
N ALA A 553 -14.57 -25.57 2.80
CA ALA A 553 -14.16 -25.15 1.47
C ALA A 553 -14.22 -23.64 1.31
N SER A 554 -13.50 -23.11 0.33
CA SER A 554 -13.51 -21.70 -0.06
C SER A 554 -13.74 -21.59 -1.57
N GLY A 555 -14.19 -20.43 -2.04
CA GLY A 555 -14.27 -20.14 -3.48
C GLY A 555 -15.05 -21.17 -4.28
N SER A 556 -14.51 -21.51 -5.46
CA SER A 556 -15.09 -22.50 -6.38
C SER A 556 -15.30 -23.88 -5.79
N GLU A 557 -14.55 -24.24 -4.74
CA GLU A 557 -14.60 -25.58 -4.16
C GLU A 557 -15.78 -25.75 -3.19
N VAL A 558 -16.48 -24.68 -2.82
CA VAL A 558 -17.74 -24.78 -2.06
C VAL A 558 -18.80 -25.52 -2.86
N GLU A 559 -18.89 -25.31 -4.18
CA GLU A 559 -19.79 -26.09 -5.04
C GLU A 559 -19.44 -27.59 -5.03
N ILE A 560 -18.15 -27.91 -4.98
CA ILE A 560 -17.66 -29.30 -4.87
C ILE A 560 -18.05 -29.90 -3.51
N ALA A 561 -17.88 -29.14 -2.44
CA ALA A 561 -18.25 -29.55 -1.09
C ALA A 561 -19.76 -29.80 -0.95
N LEU A 562 -20.61 -28.95 -1.53
CA LEU A 562 -22.07 -29.12 -1.55
C LEU A 562 -22.47 -30.41 -2.28
N LYS A 563 -21.88 -30.69 -3.44
CA LYS A 563 -22.14 -31.93 -4.20
C LYS A 563 -21.69 -33.17 -3.43
N ALA A 564 -20.51 -33.12 -2.79
CA ALA A 564 -20.01 -34.21 -1.97
C ALA A 564 -20.89 -34.45 -0.74
N GLN A 565 -21.35 -33.38 -0.08
CA GLN A 565 -22.26 -33.47 1.06
C GLN A 565 -23.58 -34.14 0.66
N ALA A 566 -24.18 -33.75 -0.46
CA ALA A 566 -25.42 -34.37 -0.95
C ALA A 566 -25.23 -35.86 -1.27
N ALA A 567 -24.09 -36.23 -1.87
CA ALA A 567 -23.76 -37.62 -2.16
C ALA A 567 -23.54 -38.46 -0.88
N LEU A 568 -22.87 -37.92 0.14
CA LEU A 568 -22.71 -38.56 1.45
C LEU A 568 -24.06 -38.72 2.16
N ALA A 569 -24.91 -37.69 2.13
CA ALA A 569 -26.24 -37.73 2.73
C ALA A 569 -27.13 -38.80 2.06
N ALA A 570 -27.06 -38.94 0.73
CA ALA A 570 -27.77 -39.99 -0.01
C ALA A 570 -27.33 -41.42 0.37
N LYS A 571 -26.10 -41.57 0.89
CA LYS A 571 -25.57 -42.82 1.45
C LYS A 571 -25.81 -42.99 2.96
N GLY A 572 -26.55 -42.08 3.58
CA GLY A 572 -26.85 -42.11 5.01
C GLY A 572 -25.71 -41.65 5.92
N VAL A 573 -24.70 -40.94 5.38
CA VAL A 573 -23.61 -40.35 6.17
C VAL A 573 -23.95 -38.89 6.49
N PRO A 574 -24.19 -38.52 7.76
CA PRO A 574 -24.42 -37.13 8.14
C PRO A 574 -23.18 -36.28 7.88
N ALA A 575 -23.27 -35.34 6.94
CA ALA A 575 -22.18 -34.46 6.55
C ALA A 575 -22.63 -33.00 6.54
N ARG A 576 -21.78 -32.11 7.05
CA ARG A 576 -21.98 -30.64 7.05
C ARG A 576 -20.99 -29.95 6.12
N VAL A 577 -21.36 -28.76 5.63
CA VAL A 577 -20.49 -27.89 4.83
C VAL A 577 -20.28 -26.57 5.55
N VAL A 578 -19.01 -26.17 5.66
CA VAL A 578 -18.58 -24.89 6.20
C VAL A 578 -17.91 -24.10 5.07
N SER A 579 -18.43 -22.92 4.77
CA SER A 579 -17.76 -21.97 3.89
C SER A 579 -16.67 -21.23 4.67
N VAL A 580 -15.50 -21.05 4.07
CA VAL A 580 -14.32 -20.41 4.67
C VAL A 580 -13.81 -19.28 3.77
N PRO A 581 -14.58 -18.19 3.59
CA PRO A 581 -14.17 -17.08 2.72
C PRO A 581 -12.91 -16.35 3.19
N CYS A 582 -12.60 -16.29 4.50
CA CYS A 582 -11.43 -15.57 5.01
C CYS A 582 -10.86 -16.20 6.29
N PHE A 583 -9.59 -16.60 6.26
CA PHE A 583 -8.92 -17.23 7.41
C PHE A 583 -8.71 -16.23 8.53
N GLU A 584 -8.30 -15.01 8.19
CA GLU A 584 -7.91 -13.99 9.17
C GLU A 584 -9.10 -13.63 10.07
N LEU A 585 -10.25 -13.31 9.48
CA LEU A 585 -11.47 -13.00 10.23
C LEU A 585 -11.96 -14.19 11.06
N PHE A 586 -11.77 -15.43 10.57
CA PHE A 586 -12.17 -16.61 11.32
C PHE A 586 -11.31 -16.80 12.56
N PHE A 587 -9.98 -16.64 12.43
CA PHE A 587 -9.07 -16.79 13.56
C PHE A 587 -9.13 -15.63 14.56
N GLU A 588 -9.70 -14.48 14.17
CA GLU A 588 -10.04 -13.36 15.04
C GLU A 588 -11.34 -13.59 15.85
N GLN A 589 -12.18 -14.57 15.47
CA GLN A 589 -13.40 -14.87 16.22
C GLN A 589 -13.10 -15.46 17.61
N PRO A 590 -14.00 -15.26 18.60
CA PRO A 590 -13.90 -15.89 19.90
C PRO A 590 -13.69 -17.41 19.79
N GLU A 591 -12.89 -17.98 20.69
CA GLU A 591 -12.56 -19.42 20.66
C GLU A 591 -13.80 -20.32 20.65
N ALA A 592 -14.86 -19.93 21.36
CA ALA A 592 -16.13 -20.67 21.37
C ALA A 592 -16.77 -20.74 19.97
N TYR A 593 -16.74 -19.64 19.21
CA TYR A 593 -17.23 -19.62 17.83
C TYR A 593 -16.37 -20.51 16.93
N ARG A 594 -15.04 -20.37 17.02
CA ARG A 594 -14.11 -21.18 16.23
C ARG A 594 -14.29 -22.68 16.48
N LYS A 595 -14.43 -23.09 17.75
CA LYS A 595 -14.71 -24.49 18.13
C LYS A 595 -16.06 -24.97 17.59
N ALA A 596 -17.10 -24.14 17.62
CA ALA A 596 -18.43 -24.50 17.10
C ALA A 596 -18.41 -24.69 15.57
N ILE A 597 -17.67 -23.84 14.85
CA ILE A 597 -17.53 -23.93 13.39
C ILE A 597 -16.63 -25.10 12.98
N ILE A 598 -15.53 -25.38 13.69
CA ILE A 598 -14.70 -26.57 13.42
C ILE A 598 -15.47 -27.85 13.76
N GLY A 599 -16.25 -27.82 14.83
CA GLY A 599 -17.06 -28.95 15.29
C GLY A 599 -16.24 -30.18 15.70
N ASN A 600 -16.97 -31.24 16.01
CA ASN A 600 -16.43 -32.49 16.58
C ASN A 600 -16.58 -33.69 15.63
N ALA A 601 -16.86 -33.45 14.35
CA ALA A 601 -16.92 -34.54 13.37
C ALA A 601 -15.57 -35.30 13.35
N PRO A 602 -15.59 -36.65 13.41
CA PRO A 602 -14.37 -37.46 13.40
C PRO A 602 -13.59 -37.34 12.08
N VAL A 603 -14.26 -36.97 11.00
CA VAL A 603 -13.63 -36.72 9.69
C VAL A 603 -13.77 -35.25 9.33
N LYS A 604 -12.62 -34.60 9.11
CA LYS A 604 -12.53 -33.20 8.67
C LYS A 604 -11.80 -33.15 7.34
N ILE A 605 -12.41 -32.50 6.36
CA ILE A 605 -11.89 -32.41 4.99
C ILE A 605 -11.82 -30.95 4.56
N GLY A 606 -10.64 -30.47 4.18
CA GLY A 606 -10.45 -29.18 3.52
C GLY A 606 -10.44 -29.36 2.00
N VAL A 607 -11.16 -28.50 1.27
CA VAL A 607 -11.23 -28.53 -0.20
C VAL A 607 -10.94 -27.14 -0.75
N GLU A 608 -9.83 -26.99 -1.45
CA GLU A 608 -9.39 -25.72 -2.05
C GLU A 608 -8.47 -26.01 -3.24
N ALA A 609 -8.67 -25.35 -4.38
CA ALA A 609 -7.78 -25.43 -5.55
C ALA A 609 -6.49 -24.61 -5.36
N ALA A 610 -5.81 -24.86 -4.23
CA ALA A 610 -4.55 -24.29 -3.77
C ALA A 610 -3.80 -25.35 -2.93
N ILE A 611 -2.65 -25.01 -2.37
CA ILE A 611 -1.91 -25.90 -1.48
C ILE A 611 -2.53 -26.02 -0.08
N ARG A 612 -2.23 -27.14 0.61
CA ARG A 612 -2.71 -27.45 1.98
C ARG A 612 -2.30 -26.42 3.05
N GLN A 613 -1.22 -25.68 2.85
CA GLN A 613 -0.63 -24.85 3.91
C GLN A 613 -1.64 -23.86 4.51
N GLY A 614 -1.76 -23.88 5.85
CA GLY A 614 -2.72 -23.09 6.62
C GLY A 614 -4.00 -23.85 7.00
N TRP A 615 -4.41 -24.86 6.22
CA TRP A 615 -5.65 -25.60 6.50
C TRP A 615 -5.58 -26.46 7.77
N ASP A 616 -4.40 -26.91 8.18
CA ASP A 616 -4.22 -27.75 9.37
C ASP A 616 -4.73 -27.10 10.67
N SER A 617 -4.82 -25.76 10.72
CA SER A 617 -5.42 -25.02 11.84
C SER A 617 -6.95 -25.20 11.95
N ILE A 618 -7.61 -25.67 10.88
CA ILE A 618 -9.05 -25.95 10.82
C ILE A 618 -9.30 -27.47 10.85
N ILE A 619 -8.60 -28.22 10.00
CA ILE A 619 -8.87 -29.65 9.80
C ILE A 619 -8.01 -30.58 10.67
N GLY A 620 -6.97 -30.05 11.33
CA GLY A 620 -5.98 -30.84 12.06
C GLY A 620 -4.93 -31.50 11.15
N SER A 621 -3.79 -31.89 11.72
CA SER A 621 -2.73 -32.58 10.99
C SER A 621 -3.17 -33.96 10.46
N ASP A 622 -4.14 -34.60 11.14
CA ASP A 622 -4.76 -35.87 10.77
C ASP A 622 -5.97 -35.70 9.82
N GLY A 623 -6.34 -34.45 9.52
CA GLY A 623 -7.37 -34.08 8.55
C GLY A 623 -6.97 -34.38 7.10
N ILE A 624 -7.99 -34.44 6.25
CA ILE A 624 -7.85 -34.74 4.82
C ILE A 624 -7.86 -33.42 4.04
N PHE A 625 -6.99 -33.29 3.04
CA PHE A 625 -6.99 -32.13 2.15
C PHE A 625 -7.12 -32.57 0.69
N ILE A 626 -8.09 -32.00 -0.02
CA ILE A 626 -8.34 -32.18 -1.45
C ILE A 626 -8.00 -30.86 -2.14
N GLY A 627 -6.88 -30.83 -2.85
CA GLY A 627 -6.34 -29.63 -3.47
C GLY A 627 -5.01 -29.91 -4.19
N MET A 628 -4.25 -28.84 -4.47
CA MET A 628 -3.03 -28.92 -5.27
C MET A 628 -1.82 -29.46 -4.49
N LYS A 629 -0.98 -30.26 -5.15
CA LYS A 629 0.28 -30.83 -4.63
C LYS A 629 1.50 -30.58 -5.53
N SER A 630 1.28 -29.91 -6.66
CA SER A 630 2.25 -29.56 -7.69
C SER A 630 1.80 -28.25 -8.34
N PHE A 631 2.58 -27.73 -9.28
CA PHE A 631 2.06 -26.76 -10.24
C PHE A 631 0.91 -27.38 -11.06
N GLY A 632 0.16 -26.51 -11.73
CA GLY A 632 -0.93 -26.93 -12.61
C GLY A 632 -0.47 -27.42 -13.99
N ALA A 633 -1.39 -27.41 -14.95
CA ALA A 633 -1.16 -27.88 -16.32
C ALA A 633 -2.01 -27.07 -17.30
N SER A 634 -1.62 -27.01 -18.58
CA SER A 634 -2.43 -26.37 -19.62
C SER A 634 -3.52 -27.35 -20.12
N GLY A 635 -4.77 -26.93 -20.03
CA GLY A 635 -5.92 -27.69 -20.54
C GLY A 635 -7.26 -27.10 -20.06
N PRO A 636 -8.40 -27.60 -20.58
CA PRO A 636 -9.71 -27.15 -20.14
C PRO A 636 -9.91 -27.37 -18.64
N TYR A 637 -10.40 -26.37 -17.90
CA TYR A 637 -10.38 -26.41 -16.43
C TYR A 637 -11.10 -27.64 -15.84
N LYS A 638 -12.18 -28.12 -16.46
CA LYS A 638 -12.89 -29.32 -15.98
C LYS A 638 -12.01 -30.57 -16.04
N GLU A 639 -11.21 -30.70 -17.10
CA GLU A 639 -10.24 -31.79 -17.22
C GLU A 639 -9.10 -31.63 -16.21
N LEU A 640 -8.67 -30.39 -15.93
CA LEU A 640 -7.68 -30.12 -14.89
C LEU A 640 -8.18 -30.51 -13.50
N TYR A 641 -9.40 -30.12 -13.12
CA TYR A 641 -9.99 -30.51 -11.83
C TYR A 641 -10.09 -32.04 -11.69
N GLN A 642 -10.48 -32.73 -12.76
CA GLN A 642 -10.49 -34.20 -12.79
C GLN A 642 -9.08 -34.79 -12.65
N HIS A 643 -8.11 -34.25 -13.39
CA HIS A 643 -6.72 -34.71 -13.39
C HIS A 643 -6.06 -34.57 -12.01
N PHE A 644 -6.28 -33.43 -11.34
CA PHE A 644 -5.74 -33.17 -10.01
C PHE A 644 -6.60 -33.74 -8.86
N GLY A 645 -7.70 -34.43 -9.18
CA GLY A 645 -8.55 -35.09 -8.18
C GLY A 645 -9.29 -34.12 -7.26
N ILE A 646 -9.58 -32.90 -7.74
CA ILE A 646 -10.37 -31.90 -7.00
C ILE A 646 -11.82 -32.07 -7.45
N THR A 647 -12.48 -33.12 -6.96
CA THR A 647 -13.84 -33.48 -7.39
C THR A 647 -14.72 -33.92 -6.21
N PRO A 648 -16.06 -33.90 -6.35
CA PRO A 648 -16.96 -34.40 -5.31
C PRO A 648 -16.69 -35.87 -4.98
N GLU A 649 -16.37 -36.70 -5.97
CA GLU A 649 -16.09 -38.13 -5.82
C GLU A 649 -14.83 -38.37 -4.98
N ALA A 650 -13.79 -37.54 -5.16
CA ALA A 650 -12.58 -37.61 -4.35
C ALA A 650 -12.86 -37.29 -2.87
N VAL A 651 -13.70 -36.29 -2.60
CA VAL A 651 -14.14 -35.95 -1.23
C VAL A 651 -14.94 -37.10 -0.61
N VAL A 652 -15.92 -37.65 -1.32
CA VAL A 652 -16.75 -38.77 -0.86
C VAL A 652 -15.88 -40.00 -0.56
N THR A 653 -14.99 -40.37 -1.49
CA THR A 653 -14.09 -41.53 -1.34
C THR A 653 -13.18 -41.37 -0.13
N ALA A 654 -12.60 -40.18 0.05
CA ALA A 654 -11.72 -39.93 1.19
C ALA A 654 -12.48 -39.94 2.53
N ALA A 655 -13.73 -39.45 2.54
CA ALA A 655 -14.60 -39.51 3.72
C ALA A 655 -14.94 -40.95 4.11
N GLU A 656 -15.40 -41.77 3.16
CA GLU A 656 -15.75 -43.18 3.40
C GLU A 656 -14.54 -43.99 3.87
N ALA A 657 -13.38 -43.78 3.26
CA ALA A 657 -12.14 -44.48 3.65
C ALA A 657 -11.66 -44.14 5.07
N LYS A 658 -12.00 -42.96 5.60
CA LYS A 658 -11.64 -42.54 6.97
C LYS A 658 -12.70 -42.94 8.01
N LEU A 659 -13.94 -43.19 7.58
CA LEU A 659 -15.03 -43.67 8.42
C LEU A 659 -15.03 -45.20 8.61
N ALA A 660 -14.53 -45.93 7.61
CA ALA A 660 -14.26 -47.36 7.68
C ALA A 660 -13.09 -47.66 8.63
#